data_AF-A0A7K5U3J4-F1
#
_entry.id   AF-A0A7K5U3J4-F1
#
_cell.length_a   1.000
_cell.length_b   1.000
_cell.length_c   1.000
_cell.angle_alpha   90.00
_cell.angle_beta   90.00
_cell.angle_gamma   90.00
#
_symmetry.space_group_name_H-M   'P 1'
#
loop_
_entity.id
_entity.type
_entity.pdbx_description
1 polymer ?
#
loop_
_entity_poly.entity_id
_entity_poly.type
_entity_poly.pdbx_seq_one_letter_code
_entity_poly.pdbx_strand_id
1 'polypeptide(L)'
;MSTNAERRFTTLRKRLDQLGYRQPLGVESLPLVEKLFSDLVRTTESLRSAKLSAGKTEKECSNYDTILEPYKTENAKLTRENNELHLEILKLKEQSDRHVKDLKASLRRAEHGTSDLKFLNNQYIHKIKMLEKENKAKTEKIQQLQEKNLQAVVQTPGGRKRSIPFRRQRMQIDQLVPPSGVSAYPVPQPEDPYIADLLQVADNRIHELQSEVTELQEKLEISECGMKNYSKQVELRDKEIERLLLTLDGGRSHEVLSLESRTKSNEKLIAHLNLQVEYLQQRNKELENRIQDLLDTKQNVTSEVVHLSNKNEELCQELNEIDHLAQQLERHKEIVLETADKEIGEAKKEIERKHSEIQDLQETITKLKSELCSCRRENERLNEELFGKTGDKDNLEVLLNQLQQEKQRLTEKTENLEIKERELVLEIERMRVEYGIALGDKSPSRLDAFVKTLEDDRDYYKRELEYLQKMIRRRPSPSRRTPEKVKFLLSGQAEKIMEITGEELKLITRERDELRSMLDRFEKHMIEIQSNVRLLTAERNRLNVLYEQSQSELNRMRREAKHSLVSQSHMEEERDIALTDFRRLMAEKESLREKLKQLILLTVFSFKLSAKITCLVIYFKLQLEMERCELKSTVSILKERISYLENELKLKSSKLAQTSDDSSQFKAEICSLQLLNDQLQRSVEDLQHRLSLRKDDLQSAQEEIVKLKEKIDRLNQRSTSQDEAVSVLRSTITVLDKEKDSLQETVDEKTERIACLDDNLANKEKTITHLRLTLSELESSTDQMKDMLSNRDREISSLHRQLDTSQVELAEMGRVKEMALKENRRLQDDLATMARENQ
;
A
#
# COMPACT_ATOMS: atom_id res chain seq x y z
N MET A 1 -48.31 -86.33 51.66
CA MET A 1 -48.41 -85.06 50.91
C MET A 1 -48.13 -83.91 51.86
N SER A 2 -47.01 -83.20 51.73
CA SER A 2 -46.79 -81.94 52.48
C SER A 2 -47.62 -80.83 51.82
N THR A 3 -48.39 -80.08 52.59
CA THR A 3 -49.30 -79.06 52.05
C THR A 3 -48.54 -77.86 51.48
N ASN A 4 -49.17 -77.13 50.55
CA ASN A 4 -48.57 -75.94 49.95
C ASN A 4 -48.28 -74.85 51.01
N ALA A 5 -49.08 -74.80 52.08
CA ALA A 5 -48.87 -73.93 53.24
C ALA A 5 -47.57 -74.22 53.98
N GLU A 6 -47.22 -75.49 54.25
CA GLU A 6 -45.96 -75.86 54.93
C GLU A 6 -44.71 -75.41 54.13
N ARG A 7 -44.77 -75.52 52.80
CA ARG A 7 -43.67 -75.11 51.91
C ARG A 7 -43.49 -73.59 51.90
N ARG A 8 -44.59 -72.83 51.86
CA ARG A 8 -44.54 -71.37 52.03
C ARG A 8 -44.06 -70.97 53.42
N PHE A 9 -44.59 -71.61 54.46
CA PHE A 9 -44.21 -71.38 55.86
C PHE A 9 -42.71 -71.56 56.05
N THR A 10 -42.16 -72.71 55.67
CA THR A 10 -40.71 -73.00 55.80
C THR A 10 -39.84 -72.08 54.94
N THR A 11 -40.32 -71.62 53.79
CA THR A 11 -39.59 -70.67 52.93
C THR A 11 -39.59 -69.25 53.51
N LEU A 12 -40.74 -68.72 53.91
CA LEU A 12 -40.85 -67.42 54.56
C LEU A 12 -40.11 -67.41 55.90
N ARG A 13 -40.22 -68.49 56.67
CA ARG A 13 -39.53 -68.67 57.96
C ARG A 13 -38.02 -68.54 57.80
N LYS A 14 -37.42 -69.23 56.83
CA LYS A 14 -35.97 -69.10 56.52
C LYS A 14 -35.57 -67.66 56.17
N ARG A 15 -36.40 -66.94 55.40
CA ARG A 15 -36.17 -65.52 55.05
C ARG A 15 -36.28 -64.59 56.27
N LEU A 16 -37.25 -64.84 57.15
CA LEU A 16 -37.41 -64.10 58.41
C LEU A 16 -36.25 -64.37 59.38
N ASP A 17 -35.84 -65.62 59.55
CA ASP A 17 -34.66 -66.02 60.33
C ASP A 17 -33.36 -65.36 59.82
N GLN A 18 -33.22 -65.21 58.49
CA GLN A 18 -32.09 -64.52 57.84
C GLN A 18 -32.06 -63.02 58.14
N LEU A 19 -33.22 -62.37 58.33
CA LEU A 19 -33.33 -60.98 58.80
C LEU A 19 -33.39 -60.86 60.33
N GLY A 20 -33.21 -61.96 61.08
CA GLY A 20 -33.19 -61.96 62.54
C GLY A 20 -34.57 -62.03 63.24
N TYR A 21 -35.68 -62.13 62.50
CA TYR A 21 -37.03 -62.26 63.06
C TYR A 21 -37.27 -63.70 63.58
N ARG A 22 -36.79 -63.95 64.80
CA ARG A 22 -36.78 -65.28 65.44
C ARG A 22 -38.11 -65.71 66.08
N GLN A 23 -39.04 -64.80 66.33
CA GLN A 23 -40.31 -65.02 67.06
C GLN A 23 -41.18 -66.13 66.42
N PRO A 24 -41.94 -66.94 67.20
CA PRO A 24 -42.78 -68.00 66.65
C PRO A 24 -43.88 -67.44 65.74
N LEU A 25 -44.19 -68.15 64.65
CA LEU A 25 -45.19 -67.76 63.64
C LEU A 25 -46.31 -68.81 63.59
N GLY A 26 -47.57 -68.37 63.74
CA GLY A 26 -48.74 -69.22 63.54
C GLY A 26 -49.08 -69.41 62.05
N VAL A 27 -49.69 -70.54 61.70
CA VAL A 27 -50.07 -70.85 60.31
C VAL A 27 -51.12 -69.87 59.77
N GLU A 28 -52.06 -69.42 60.60
CA GLU A 28 -53.11 -68.45 60.24
C GLU A 28 -52.52 -67.08 59.85
N SER A 29 -51.43 -66.65 60.49
CA SER A 29 -50.76 -65.37 60.22
C SER A 29 -49.92 -65.39 58.93
N LEU A 30 -49.63 -66.58 58.38
CA LEU A 30 -48.71 -66.76 57.25
C LEU A 30 -49.01 -65.87 56.03
N PRO A 31 -50.26 -65.76 55.52
CA PRO A 31 -50.52 -64.99 54.30
C PRO A 31 -50.35 -63.47 54.49
N LEU A 32 -50.56 -62.97 55.70
CA LEU A 32 -50.35 -61.56 56.04
C LEU A 32 -48.87 -61.25 56.15
N VAL A 33 -48.09 -62.09 56.85
CA VAL A 33 -46.64 -61.90 57.00
C VAL A 33 -45.92 -62.11 55.66
N GLU A 34 -46.38 -63.04 54.80
CA GLU A 34 -45.84 -63.22 53.44
C GLU A 34 -46.01 -61.94 52.58
N LYS A 35 -47.17 -61.27 52.68
CA LYS A 35 -47.42 -59.98 52.02
C LYS A 35 -46.57 -58.85 52.61
N LEU A 36 -46.63 -58.64 53.93
CA LEU A 36 -45.89 -57.55 54.60
C LEU A 36 -44.38 -57.67 54.41
N PHE A 37 -43.84 -58.89 54.41
CA PHE A 37 -42.43 -59.13 54.07
C PHE A 37 -42.12 -58.76 52.61
N SER A 38 -43.00 -59.15 51.66
CA SER A 38 -42.84 -58.82 50.24
C SER A 38 -42.93 -57.32 49.98
N ASP A 39 -43.80 -56.61 50.69
CA ASP A 39 -43.91 -55.14 50.63
C ASP A 39 -42.71 -54.45 51.28
N LEU A 40 -42.17 -54.98 52.38
CA LEU A 40 -40.94 -54.47 53.00
C LEU A 40 -39.72 -54.66 52.08
N VAL A 41 -39.59 -55.81 51.42
CA VAL A 41 -38.54 -56.03 50.41
C VAL A 41 -38.73 -55.05 49.24
N ARG A 42 -39.93 -54.97 48.66
CA ARG A 42 -40.23 -54.06 47.54
C ARG A 42 -39.98 -52.59 47.87
N THR A 43 -40.33 -52.14 49.07
CA THR A 43 -40.10 -50.75 49.51
C THR A 43 -38.64 -50.46 49.84
N THR A 44 -37.90 -51.41 50.42
CA THR A 44 -36.45 -51.24 50.65
C THR A 44 -35.63 -51.31 49.36
N GLU A 45 -36.01 -52.16 48.41
CA GLU A 45 -35.43 -52.18 47.05
C GLU A 45 -35.75 -50.89 46.28
N SER A 46 -36.99 -50.39 46.34
CA SER A 46 -37.39 -49.12 45.73
C SER A 46 -36.71 -47.90 46.38
N LEU A 47 -36.53 -47.91 47.70
CA LEU A 47 -35.74 -46.87 48.39
C LEU A 47 -34.26 -46.95 48.00
N ARG A 48 -33.73 -48.15 47.77
CA ARG A 48 -32.34 -48.35 47.34
C ARG A 48 -32.13 -47.88 45.90
N SER A 49 -33.06 -48.17 44.98
CA SER A 49 -32.99 -47.65 43.61
C SER A 49 -33.19 -46.13 43.56
N ALA A 50 -34.14 -45.57 44.33
CA ALA A 50 -34.34 -44.13 44.44
C ALA A 50 -33.13 -43.38 44.99
N LYS A 51 -32.44 -43.94 46.01
CA LYS A 51 -31.16 -43.38 46.51
C LYS A 51 -30.03 -43.48 45.48
N LEU A 52 -29.98 -44.56 44.70
CA LEU A 52 -28.99 -44.73 43.63
C LEU A 52 -29.26 -43.84 42.41
N SER A 53 -30.52 -43.48 42.11
CA SER A 53 -30.82 -42.47 41.10
C SER A 53 -30.55 -41.06 41.63
N ALA A 54 -30.94 -40.73 42.86
CA ALA A 54 -30.66 -39.42 43.47
C ALA A 54 -29.15 -39.12 43.52
N GLY A 55 -28.33 -40.08 43.98
CA GLY A 55 -26.87 -39.97 44.00
C GLY A 55 -26.18 -40.09 42.64
N LYS A 56 -26.94 -40.31 41.55
CA LYS A 56 -26.48 -40.08 40.17
C LYS A 56 -26.83 -38.68 39.71
N THR A 57 -28.09 -38.28 39.83
CA THR A 57 -28.54 -36.93 39.43
C THR A 57 -27.81 -35.83 40.20
N GLU A 58 -27.47 -36.04 41.47
CA GLU A 58 -26.65 -35.11 42.28
C GLU A 58 -25.24 -34.95 41.68
N LYS A 59 -24.62 -36.03 41.20
CA LYS A 59 -23.31 -36.00 40.55
C LYS A 59 -23.37 -35.42 39.14
N GLU A 60 -24.44 -35.70 38.42
CA GLU A 60 -24.72 -35.11 37.11
C GLU A 60 -24.91 -33.59 37.26
N CYS A 61 -25.67 -33.12 38.25
CA CYS A 61 -25.76 -31.71 38.62
C CYS A 61 -24.40 -31.10 38.99
N SER A 62 -23.60 -31.73 39.86
CA SER A 62 -22.28 -31.20 40.20
C SER A 62 -21.34 -31.13 38.98
N ASN A 63 -21.43 -32.10 38.06
CA ASN A 63 -20.68 -32.06 36.81
C ASN A 63 -21.16 -30.89 35.92
N TYR A 64 -22.47 -30.68 35.78
CA TYR A 64 -23.02 -29.54 35.05
C TYR A 64 -22.58 -28.20 35.66
N ASP A 65 -22.57 -28.05 36.98
CA ASP A 65 -22.04 -26.84 37.61
C ASP A 65 -20.54 -26.65 37.30
N THR A 66 -19.71 -27.69 37.39
CA THR A 66 -18.28 -27.55 37.00
C THR A 66 -18.05 -27.21 35.53
N ILE A 67 -18.98 -27.59 34.64
CA ILE A 67 -18.96 -27.21 33.22
C ILE A 67 -19.47 -25.78 33.01
N LEU A 68 -20.40 -25.31 33.85
CA LEU A 68 -21.00 -23.98 33.77
C LEU A 68 -20.17 -22.89 34.46
N GLU A 69 -19.39 -23.19 35.51
CA GLU A 69 -18.56 -22.20 36.21
C GLU A 69 -17.65 -21.37 35.27
N PRO A 70 -16.90 -21.96 34.31
CA PRO A 70 -16.15 -21.18 33.32
C PRO A 70 -17.03 -20.15 32.61
N TYR A 71 -18.18 -20.55 32.07
CA TYR A 71 -19.11 -19.64 31.40
C TYR A 71 -19.72 -18.59 32.34
N LYS A 72 -19.98 -18.92 33.62
CA LYS A 72 -20.41 -17.94 34.64
C LYS A 72 -19.33 -16.87 34.85
N THR A 73 -18.06 -17.28 35.02
CA THR A 73 -16.93 -16.36 35.21
C THR A 73 -16.63 -15.51 33.98
N GLU A 74 -16.76 -16.08 32.78
CA GLU A 74 -16.57 -15.38 31.50
C GLU A 74 -17.68 -14.35 31.26
N ASN A 75 -18.96 -14.70 31.47
CA ASN A 75 -20.05 -13.73 31.42
C ASN A 75 -19.87 -12.61 32.45
N ALA A 76 -19.42 -12.92 33.67
CA ALA A 76 -19.13 -11.92 34.71
C ALA A 76 -17.87 -11.07 34.42
N LYS A 77 -16.99 -11.50 33.50
CA LYS A 77 -15.89 -10.71 32.95
C LYS A 77 -16.40 -9.80 31.83
N LEU A 78 -17.03 -10.37 30.80
CA LEU A 78 -17.60 -9.65 29.66
C LEU A 78 -18.60 -8.57 30.08
N THR A 79 -19.41 -8.83 31.13
CA THR A 79 -20.33 -7.83 31.67
C THR A 79 -19.60 -6.63 32.30
N ARG A 80 -18.42 -6.82 32.91
CA ARG A 80 -17.62 -5.71 33.44
C ARG A 80 -16.94 -4.93 32.32
N GLU A 81 -16.29 -5.62 31.39
CA GLU A 81 -15.65 -5.01 30.22
C GLU A 81 -16.66 -4.21 29.38
N ASN A 82 -17.87 -4.74 29.17
CA ASN A 82 -18.94 -4.03 28.48
C ASN A 82 -19.42 -2.76 29.23
N ASN A 83 -19.56 -2.82 30.57
CA ASN A 83 -19.91 -1.65 31.38
C ASN A 83 -18.78 -0.60 31.40
N GLU A 84 -17.52 -1.03 31.47
CA GLU A 84 -16.34 -0.16 31.44
C GLU A 84 -16.22 0.55 30.08
N LEU A 85 -16.39 -0.16 28.97
CA LEU A 85 -16.47 0.40 27.62
C LEU A 85 -17.67 1.36 27.46
N HIS A 86 -18.83 1.05 28.03
CA HIS A 86 -19.97 1.97 28.03
C HIS A 86 -19.69 3.27 28.80
N LEU A 87 -18.98 3.20 29.94
CA LEU A 87 -18.54 4.39 30.69
C LEU A 87 -17.47 5.19 29.94
N GLU A 88 -16.58 4.54 29.19
CA GLU A 88 -15.60 5.21 28.33
C GLU A 88 -16.26 5.92 27.13
N ILE A 89 -17.18 5.25 26.43
CA ILE A 89 -17.99 5.83 25.35
C ILE A 89 -18.76 7.07 25.85
N LEU A 90 -19.32 7.02 27.07
CA LEU A 90 -19.98 8.19 27.68
C LEU A 90 -19.00 9.34 27.96
N LYS A 91 -17.81 9.07 28.51
CA LYS A 91 -16.76 10.09 28.72
C LYS A 91 -16.30 10.73 27.40
N LEU A 92 -16.02 9.92 26.39
CA LEU A 92 -15.60 10.39 25.05
C LEU A 92 -16.70 11.22 24.38
N LYS A 93 -17.97 10.79 24.51
CA LYS A 93 -19.11 11.58 24.03
C LYS A 93 -19.22 12.92 24.75
N GLU A 94 -19.11 12.94 26.08
CA GLU A 94 -19.13 14.20 26.85
C GLU A 94 -17.97 15.14 26.48
N GLN A 95 -16.78 14.61 26.26
CA GLN A 95 -15.63 15.40 25.80
C GLN A 95 -15.89 15.98 24.41
N SER A 96 -16.42 15.18 23.47
CA SER A 96 -16.82 15.63 22.13
C SER A 96 -17.91 16.71 22.18
N ASP A 97 -18.97 16.50 22.98
CA ASP A 97 -20.05 17.48 23.18
C ASP A 97 -19.56 18.80 23.80
N ARG A 98 -18.48 18.80 24.58
CA ARG A 98 -17.81 20.01 25.07
C ARG A 98 -17.04 20.71 23.95
N HIS A 99 -16.15 20.01 23.25
CA HIS A 99 -15.40 20.56 22.10
C HIS A 99 -16.33 21.14 21.03
N VAL A 100 -17.44 20.47 20.72
CA VAL A 100 -18.46 20.97 19.76
C VAL A 100 -19.14 22.25 20.26
N LYS A 101 -19.37 22.41 21.56
CA LYS A 101 -19.91 23.67 22.13
C LYS A 101 -18.88 24.80 22.05
N ASP A 102 -17.62 24.52 22.36
CA ASP A 102 -16.54 25.51 22.36
C ASP A 102 -16.18 25.97 20.95
N LEU A 103 -16.15 25.05 19.97
CA LEU A 103 -16.04 25.38 18.55
C LEU A 103 -17.23 26.22 18.07
N LYS A 104 -18.48 25.89 18.47
CA LYS A 104 -19.67 26.71 18.20
C LYS A 104 -19.68 28.06 18.93
N ALA A 105 -18.87 28.25 19.98
CA ALA A 105 -18.68 29.54 20.63
C ALA A 105 -17.59 30.37 19.91
N SER A 106 -16.48 29.74 19.53
CA SER A 106 -15.42 30.36 18.71
C SER A 106 -15.92 30.79 17.34
N LEU A 107 -16.72 29.96 16.66
CA LEU A 107 -17.34 30.30 15.37
C LEU A 107 -18.20 31.57 15.49
N ARG A 108 -19.11 31.64 16.48
CA ARG A 108 -19.95 32.83 16.70
C ARG A 108 -19.13 34.08 17.02
N ARG A 109 -18.04 33.97 17.80
CA ARG A 109 -17.10 35.10 18.02
C ARG A 109 -16.46 35.57 16.70
N ALA A 110 -16.04 34.64 15.84
CA ALA A 110 -15.47 34.96 14.53
C ALA A 110 -16.51 35.55 13.56
N GLU A 111 -17.76 35.06 13.57
CA GLU A 111 -18.88 35.59 12.79
C GLU A 111 -19.24 37.02 13.20
N HIS A 112 -19.29 37.32 14.50
CA HIS A 112 -19.48 38.67 15.02
C HIS A 112 -18.32 39.59 14.60
N GLY A 113 -17.06 39.23 14.90
CA GLY A 113 -15.90 40.04 14.49
C GLY A 113 -15.79 40.26 12.98
N THR A 114 -16.18 39.26 12.17
CA THR A 114 -16.28 39.40 10.71
C THR A 114 -17.39 40.38 10.29
N SER A 115 -18.50 40.42 11.02
CA SER A 115 -19.60 41.35 10.78
C SER A 115 -19.21 42.79 11.16
N ASP A 116 -18.51 42.96 12.28
CA ASP A 116 -17.98 44.25 12.74
C ASP A 116 -16.93 44.81 11.78
N LEU A 117 -16.01 43.96 11.30
CA LEU A 117 -15.03 44.33 10.26
C LEU A 117 -15.70 44.69 8.92
N LYS A 118 -16.77 43.98 8.52
CA LYS A 118 -17.57 44.34 7.34
C LYS A 118 -18.26 45.70 7.53
N PHE A 119 -18.81 45.98 8.70
CA PHE A 119 -19.41 47.29 9.03
C PHE A 119 -18.37 48.41 8.99
N LEU A 120 -17.20 48.22 9.61
CA LEU A 120 -16.11 49.18 9.61
C LEU A 120 -15.56 49.44 8.20
N ASN A 121 -15.39 48.40 7.38
CA ASN A 121 -14.97 48.53 5.99
C ASN A 121 -16.01 49.32 5.17
N ASN A 122 -17.31 49.02 5.32
CA ASN A 122 -18.38 49.81 4.70
C ASN A 122 -18.35 51.29 5.12
N GLN A 123 -18.03 51.59 6.39
CA GLN A 123 -17.86 52.96 6.88
C GLN A 123 -16.65 53.66 6.23
N TYR A 124 -15.50 52.97 6.09
CA TYR A 124 -14.33 53.52 5.39
C TYR A 124 -14.61 53.74 3.90
N ILE A 125 -15.28 52.79 3.21
CA ILE A 125 -15.71 52.95 1.82
C ILE A 125 -16.64 54.17 1.66
N HIS A 126 -17.56 54.39 2.59
CA HIS A 126 -18.40 55.59 2.59
C HIS A 126 -17.58 56.88 2.80
N LYS A 127 -16.62 56.86 3.73
CA LYS A 127 -15.72 58.01 3.99
C LYS A 127 -14.85 58.34 2.77
N ILE A 128 -14.32 57.33 2.08
CA ILE A 128 -13.57 57.48 0.83
C ILE A 128 -14.46 58.15 -0.24
N LYS A 129 -15.67 57.62 -0.49
CA LYS A 129 -16.61 58.20 -1.48
C LYS A 129 -16.99 59.65 -1.18
N MET A 130 -17.09 60.02 0.10
CA MET A 130 -17.32 61.43 0.50
C MET A 130 -16.11 62.32 0.19
N LEU A 131 -14.89 61.86 0.49
CA LEU A 131 -13.65 62.58 0.19
C LEU A 131 -13.38 62.66 -1.32
N GLU A 132 -13.70 61.63 -2.09
CA GLU A 132 -13.66 61.63 -3.56
C GLU A 132 -14.62 62.70 -4.13
N LYS A 133 -15.85 62.76 -3.62
CA LYS A 133 -16.83 63.78 -4.01
C LYS A 133 -16.38 65.20 -3.66
N GLU A 134 -15.77 65.38 -2.48
CA GLU A 134 -15.21 66.66 -2.06
C GLU A 134 -14.00 67.07 -2.92
N ASN A 135 -13.08 66.15 -3.20
CA ASN A 135 -11.93 66.38 -4.08
C ASN A 135 -12.35 66.65 -5.52
N LYS A 136 -13.41 66.00 -6.02
CA LYS A 136 -14.01 66.31 -7.33
C LYS A 136 -14.57 67.73 -7.36
N ALA A 137 -15.36 68.12 -6.35
CA ALA A 137 -15.88 69.49 -6.24
C ALA A 137 -14.76 70.55 -6.10
N LYS A 138 -13.68 70.26 -5.37
CA LYS A 138 -12.47 71.10 -5.32
C LYS A 138 -11.78 71.20 -6.67
N THR A 139 -11.65 70.10 -7.40
CA THR A 139 -11.04 70.06 -8.75
C THR A 139 -11.86 70.84 -9.76
N GLU A 140 -13.18 70.64 -9.77
CA GLU A 140 -14.13 71.42 -10.57
C GLU A 140 -14.06 72.92 -10.21
N LYS A 141 -13.88 73.26 -8.93
CA LYS A 141 -13.73 74.65 -8.50
C LYS A 141 -12.40 75.27 -8.93
N ILE A 142 -11.30 74.51 -8.88
CA ILE A 142 -10.00 74.92 -9.41
C ILE A 142 -10.08 75.15 -10.92
N GLN A 143 -10.75 74.25 -11.65
CA GLN A 143 -10.97 74.40 -13.09
C GLN A 143 -11.80 75.66 -13.41
N GLN A 144 -12.93 75.89 -12.72
CA GLN A 144 -13.72 77.13 -12.87
C GLN A 144 -12.90 78.40 -12.58
N LEU A 145 -11.99 78.35 -11.61
CA LEU A 145 -11.11 79.49 -11.30
C LEU A 145 -10.03 79.69 -12.36
N GLN A 146 -9.50 78.61 -12.95
CA GLN A 146 -8.57 78.68 -14.08
C GLN A 146 -9.26 79.20 -15.35
N GLU A 147 -10.47 78.73 -15.67
CA GLU A 147 -11.28 79.22 -16.78
C GLU A 147 -11.61 80.71 -16.65
N LYS A 148 -11.91 81.20 -15.44
CA LYS A 148 -12.08 82.63 -15.17
C LYS A 148 -10.77 83.42 -15.23
N ASN A 149 -9.65 82.83 -14.84
CA ASN A 149 -8.32 83.46 -14.95
C ASN A 149 -7.90 83.61 -16.43
N LEU A 150 -8.20 82.61 -17.27
CA LEU A 150 -8.02 82.62 -18.73
C LEU A 150 -8.84 83.73 -19.44
N GLN A 151 -9.84 84.31 -18.79
CA GLN A 151 -10.71 85.36 -19.32
C GLN A 151 -10.38 86.78 -18.78
N ALA A 152 -9.35 86.92 -17.94
CA ALA A 152 -8.97 88.18 -17.30
C ALA A 152 -8.24 89.15 -18.26
N VAL A 153 -8.98 89.83 -19.13
CA VAL A 153 -8.44 90.86 -20.04
C VAL A 153 -8.25 92.19 -19.31
N VAL A 154 -7.03 92.47 -18.86
CA VAL A 154 -6.65 93.80 -18.34
C VAL A 154 -6.63 94.81 -19.49
N GLN A 155 -7.56 95.77 -19.49
CA GLN A 155 -7.53 96.90 -20.40
C GLN A 155 -6.64 98.01 -19.83
N THR A 156 -5.44 98.17 -20.38
CA THR A 156 -4.65 99.40 -20.19
C THR A 156 -5.19 100.51 -21.11
N PRO A 157 -5.19 101.79 -20.69
CA PRO A 157 -5.55 102.92 -21.55
C PRO A 157 -4.52 103.13 -22.69
N GLY A 158 -4.58 102.30 -23.73
CA GLY A 158 -3.51 102.22 -24.75
C GLY A 158 -3.81 101.39 -26.00
N GLY A 159 -5.06 101.01 -26.26
CA GLY A 159 -5.56 100.61 -27.59
C GLY A 159 -5.00 99.35 -28.26
N ARG A 160 -4.01 98.64 -27.70
CA ARG A 160 -3.39 97.45 -28.32
C ARG A 160 -3.52 96.20 -27.46
N LYS A 161 -4.39 95.27 -27.89
CA LYS A 161 -4.47 93.91 -27.33
C LYS A 161 -3.15 93.16 -27.60
N ARG A 162 -2.46 92.73 -26.54
CA ARG A 162 -1.38 91.72 -26.61
C ARG A 162 -1.80 90.52 -25.76
N SER A 163 -1.76 89.33 -26.34
CA SER A 163 -1.87 88.08 -25.57
C SER A 163 -0.55 87.85 -24.84
N ILE A 164 -0.60 87.69 -23.51
CA ILE A 164 0.56 87.36 -22.69
C ILE A 164 0.55 85.83 -22.49
N PRO A 165 1.63 85.10 -22.82
CA PRO A 165 1.66 83.65 -22.60
C PRO A 165 1.70 83.32 -21.10
N PHE A 166 0.91 82.34 -20.68
CA PHE A 166 0.71 81.95 -19.29
C PHE A 166 1.94 81.26 -18.67
N ARG A 167 2.99 82.04 -18.35
CA ARG A 167 4.06 81.61 -17.46
C ARG A 167 3.50 81.53 -16.03
N ARG A 168 3.46 80.33 -15.44
CA ARG A 168 3.00 80.15 -14.05
C ARG A 168 3.82 81.06 -13.12
N GLN A 169 3.14 82.01 -12.47
CA GLN A 169 3.74 82.90 -11.48
C GLN A 169 4.16 82.08 -10.26
N ARG A 170 5.46 81.80 -10.12
CA ARG A 170 6.02 81.41 -8.82
C ARG A 170 6.04 82.66 -7.95
N MET A 171 5.25 82.67 -6.88
CA MET A 171 5.56 83.53 -5.74
C MET A 171 6.81 82.96 -5.06
N GLN A 172 7.87 83.75 -5.02
CA GLN A 172 8.80 83.69 -3.88
C GLN A 172 8.14 84.50 -2.76
N ILE A 173 8.13 83.94 -1.55
CA ILE A 173 7.67 84.64 -0.34
C ILE A 173 8.92 85.03 0.42
N ASP A 174 9.54 86.11 -0.05
CA ASP A 174 10.63 86.75 0.65
C ASP A 174 10.03 87.79 1.61
N GLN A 175 10.32 87.63 2.91
CA GLN A 175 9.92 88.49 4.04
C GLN A 175 8.48 88.33 4.60
N LEU A 176 8.37 88.37 5.94
CA LEU A 176 7.11 88.44 6.70
C LEU A 176 6.63 89.90 6.83
N VAL A 177 5.32 90.09 6.97
CA VAL A 177 4.66 91.40 6.97
C VAL A 177 5.02 92.24 8.22
N PRO A 178 5.45 93.51 8.08
CA PRO A 178 5.67 94.41 9.22
C PRO A 178 4.37 94.87 9.92
N PRO A 179 4.43 95.26 11.20
CA PRO A 179 3.26 95.81 11.91
C PRO A 179 2.83 97.17 11.32
N SER A 180 1.51 97.38 11.21
CA SER A 180 0.95 98.59 10.62
C SER A 180 0.99 99.78 11.60
N GLY A 181 1.88 100.74 11.34
CA GLY A 181 1.96 102.02 12.04
C GLY A 181 1.54 103.17 11.14
N VAL A 182 0.28 103.61 11.23
CA VAL A 182 -0.23 104.79 10.50
C VAL A 182 -0.49 105.92 11.49
N SER A 183 0.48 106.83 11.61
CA SER A 183 0.30 108.10 12.32
C SER A 183 -0.18 109.16 11.34
N ALA A 184 -1.42 109.64 11.51
CA ALA A 184 -1.96 110.76 10.76
C ALA A 184 -1.98 112.02 11.65
N TYR A 185 -1.27 113.07 11.24
CA TYR A 185 -1.39 114.41 11.83
C TYR A 185 -2.46 115.24 11.09
N PRO A 186 -3.14 116.19 11.75
CA PRO A 186 -4.43 116.72 11.28
C PRO A 186 -4.34 118.04 10.50
N VAL A 187 -5.34 118.28 9.64
CA VAL A 187 -5.73 119.60 9.11
C VAL A 187 -7.27 119.67 9.12
N PRO A 188 -7.92 120.78 9.58
CA PRO A 188 -9.31 120.75 10.01
C PRO A 188 -10.32 121.41 9.05
N GLN A 189 -11.62 121.11 9.23
CA GLN A 189 -12.77 121.98 8.94
C GLN A 189 -13.96 121.65 9.88
N PRO A 190 -14.98 122.52 10.05
CA PRO A 190 -15.83 122.55 11.25
C PRO A 190 -17.28 122.03 11.11
N GLU A 191 -17.90 121.79 12.27
CA GLU A 191 -19.34 121.83 12.63
C GLU A 191 -20.43 121.28 11.68
N ASP A 192 -21.12 120.22 12.14
CA ASP A 192 -22.54 119.97 11.84
C ASP A 192 -23.25 119.47 13.14
N PRO A 193 -24.34 120.11 13.65
CA PRO A 193 -24.73 119.95 15.07
C PRO A 193 -25.60 118.74 15.44
N TYR A 194 -25.84 117.77 14.55
CA TYR A 194 -26.79 116.68 14.83
C TYR A 194 -26.35 115.27 14.34
N ILE A 195 -25.18 114.83 14.78
CA ILE A 195 -24.85 113.39 14.86
C ILE A 195 -24.33 113.11 16.27
N ALA A 196 -25.11 112.36 17.06
CA ALA A 196 -24.62 111.84 18.34
C ALA A 196 -23.63 110.71 18.03
N ASP A 197 -22.34 110.92 18.31
CA ASP A 197 -21.33 109.89 18.09
C ASP A 197 -21.58 108.72 19.05
N LEU A 198 -21.85 107.55 18.46
CA LEU A 198 -22.13 106.33 19.21
C LEU A 198 -20.89 105.84 19.99
N LEU A 199 -19.68 106.24 19.56
CA LEU A 199 -18.46 106.04 20.34
C LEU A 199 -18.48 106.91 21.60
N GLN A 200 -18.77 108.21 21.52
CA GLN A 200 -18.78 109.09 22.69
C GLN A 200 -19.82 108.67 23.73
N VAL A 201 -20.99 108.15 23.30
CA VAL A 201 -21.99 107.57 24.22
C VAL A 201 -21.48 106.28 24.86
N ALA A 202 -20.78 105.42 24.11
CA ALA A 202 -20.17 104.21 24.64
C ALA A 202 -19.00 104.51 25.60
N ASP A 203 -18.14 105.46 25.28
CA ASP A 203 -16.99 105.88 26.09
C ASP A 203 -17.45 106.51 27.41
N ASN A 204 -18.46 107.38 27.38
CA ASN A 204 -19.09 107.89 28.60
C ASN A 204 -19.64 106.75 29.47
N ARG A 205 -20.32 105.76 28.87
CA ARG A 205 -20.85 104.61 29.62
C ARG A 205 -19.75 103.67 30.14
N ILE A 206 -18.63 103.55 29.42
CA ILE A 206 -17.44 102.85 29.88
C ILE A 206 -16.82 103.58 31.08
N HIS A 207 -16.79 104.91 31.06
CA HIS A 207 -16.26 105.71 32.17
C HIS A 207 -17.16 105.66 33.42
N GLU A 208 -18.49 105.70 33.25
CA GLU A 208 -19.45 105.43 34.33
C GLU A 208 -19.21 104.04 34.98
N LEU A 209 -19.12 103.00 34.14
CA LEU A 209 -18.87 101.63 34.61
C LEU A 209 -17.49 101.46 35.26
N GLN A 210 -16.46 102.16 34.78
CA GLN A 210 -15.14 102.21 35.42
C GLN A 210 -15.23 102.86 36.82
N SER A 211 -15.98 103.96 36.95
CA SER A 211 -16.22 104.64 38.23
C SER A 211 -16.97 103.75 39.22
N GLU A 212 -18.06 103.08 38.78
CA GLU A 212 -18.79 102.10 39.58
C GLU A 212 -17.89 100.93 40.04
N VAL A 213 -17.02 100.43 39.15
CA VAL A 213 -16.06 99.37 39.51
C VAL A 213 -15.05 99.85 40.55
N THR A 214 -14.51 101.07 40.45
CA THR A 214 -13.61 101.61 41.47
C THR A 214 -14.29 101.83 42.82
N GLU A 215 -15.53 102.34 42.85
CA GLU A 215 -16.29 102.47 44.09
C GLU A 215 -16.61 101.11 44.74
N LEU A 216 -16.89 100.08 43.93
CA LEU A 216 -17.14 98.73 44.43
C LEU A 216 -15.86 98.04 44.93
N GLN A 217 -14.70 98.33 44.32
CA GLN A 217 -13.40 97.87 44.80
C GLN A 217 -13.03 98.49 46.15
N GLU A 218 -13.21 99.81 46.32
CA GLU A 218 -12.95 100.49 47.60
C GLU A 218 -13.89 99.96 48.72
N LYS A 219 -15.19 99.80 48.42
CA LYS A 219 -16.16 99.22 49.37
C LYS A 219 -15.84 97.77 49.72
N LEU A 220 -15.31 96.99 48.78
CA LEU A 220 -14.83 95.63 49.03
C LEU A 220 -13.60 95.62 49.94
N GLU A 221 -12.60 96.47 49.70
CA GLU A 221 -11.38 96.55 50.51
C GLU A 221 -11.67 96.99 51.96
N ILE A 222 -12.58 97.96 52.14
CA ILE A 222 -13.08 98.37 53.46
C ILE A 222 -13.77 97.19 54.17
N SER A 223 -14.62 96.44 53.46
CA SER A 223 -15.31 95.26 54.00
C SER A 223 -14.34 94.14 54.39
N GLU A 224 -13.33 93.86 53.56
CA GLU A 224 -12.27 92.91 53.86
C GLU A 224 -11.43 93.35 55.07
N CYS A 225 -11.13 94.63 55.20
CA CYS A 225 -10.41 95.17 56.35
C CYS A 225 -11.23 94.99 57.64
N GLY A 226 -12.54 95.24 57.59
CA GLY A 226 -13.48 94.91 58.66
C GLY A 226 -13.47 93.42 59.03
N MET A 227 -13.57 92.53 58.05
CA MET A 227 -13.49 91.07 58.23
C MET A 227 -12.17 90.63 58.88
N LYS A 228 -11.03 91.19 58.44
CA LYS A 228 -9.70 90.91 59.01
C LYS A 228 -9.63 91.34 60.48
N ASN A 229 -10.24 92.48 60.84
CA ASN A 229 -10.31 92.95 62.22
C ASN A 229 -11.21 92.08 63.12
N TYR A 230 -12.41 91.69 62.65
CA TYR A 230 -13.28 90.78 63.42
C TYR A 230 -12.67 89.39 63.59
N SER A 231 -12.05 88.83 62.55
CA SER A 231 -11.34 87.54 62.62
C SER A 231 -10.23 87.57 63.70
N LYS A 232 -9.43 88.64 63.72
CA LYS A 232 -8.39 88.86 64.73
C LYS A 232 -8.97 89.04 66.15
N GLN A 233 -10.18 89.57 66.29
CA GLN A 233 -10.88 89.66 67.56
C GLN A 233 -11.42 88.30 68.03
N VAL A 234 -11.84 87.42 67.11
CA VAL A 234 -12.23 86.02 67.40
C VAL A 234 -11.02 85.22 67.88
N GLU A 235 -9.88 85.26 67.17
CA GLU A 235 -8.65 84.57 67.62
C GLU A 235 -8.26 84.92 69.07
N LEU A 236 -8.38 86.20 69.45
CA LEU A 236 -8.03 86.65 70.80
C LEU A 236 -9.02 86.15 71.86
N ARG A 237 -10.29 85.92 71.50
CA ARG A 237 -11.26 85.27 72.39
C ARG A 237 -10.99 83.77 72.51
N ASP A 238 -10.68 83.10 71.39
CA ASP A 238 -10.43 81.67 71.39
C ASP A 238 -9.15 81.33 72.19
N LYS A 239 -8.08 82.13 72.05
CA LYS A 239 -6.86 82.00 72.86
C LYS A 239 -7.11 82.25 74.36
N GLU A 240 -8.03 83.14 74.72
CA GLU A 240 -8.45 83.34 76.12
C GLU A 240 -9.33 82.18 76.63
N ILE A 241 -10.18 81.61 75.78
CA ILE A 241 -10.98 80.40 76.08
C ILE A 241 -10.05 79.19 76.30
N GLU A 242 -9.05 78.97 75.44
CA GLU A 242 -8.03 77.94 75.65
C GLU A 242 -7.26 78.15 76.95
N ARG A 243 -6.82 79.39 77.25
CA ARG A 243 -6.13 79.68 78.52
C ARG A 243 -7.01 79.40 79.73
N LEU A 244 -8.30 79.76 79.67
CA LEU A 244 -9.25 79.50 80.75
C LEU A 244 -9.54 78.00 80.91
N LEU A 245 -9.71 77.25 79.83
CA LEU A 245 -9.82 75.79 79.83
C LEU A 245 -8.60 75.12 80.46
N LEU A 246 -7.39 75.54 80.07
CA LEU A 246 -6.13 75.02 80.62
C LEU A 246 -5.94 75.32 82.11
N THR A 247 -6.52 76.40 82.62
CA THR A 247 -6.54 76.72 84.06
C THR A 247 -7.71 76.08 84.82
N LEU A 248 -8.64 75.41 84.14
CA LEU A 248 -9.77 74.69 84.73
C LEU A 248 -9.58 73.16 84.75
N ASP A 249 -8.67 72.58 83.95
CA ASP A 249 -8.26 71.16 84.04
C ASP A 249 -7.31 70.92 85.24
N GLY A 250 -7.89 70.97 86.44
CA GLY A 250 -7.19 70.99 87.72
C GLY A 250 -6.48 69.69 88.11
N GLY A 251 -5.27 69.47 87.61
CA GLY A 251 -4.23 68.65 88.25
C GLY A 251 -4.38 67.13 88.13
N ARG A 252 -3.74 66.55 87.11
CA ARG A 252 -3.67 65.08 86.91
C ARG A 252 -2.59 64.45 87.81
N SER A 253 -2.87 63.30 88.42
CA SER A 253 -1.96 62.63 89.35
C SER A 253 -0.81 61.89 88.65
N HIS A 254 0.32 61.75 89.37
CA HIS A 254 1.55 61.15 88.84
C HIS A 254 1.39 59.66 88.44
N GLU A 255 0.46 58.92 89.06
CA GLU A 255 0.18 57.53 88.68
C GLU A 255 -0.44 57.42 87.29
N VAL A 256 -1.35 58.33 86.92
CA VAL A 256 -1.96 58.36 85.58
C VAL A 256 -0.90 58.62 84.52
N LEU A 257 0.01 59.58 84.75
CA LEU A 257 1.13 59.87 83.84
C LEU A 257 2.11 58.69 83.72
N SER A 258 2.36 57.96 84.81
CA SER A 258 3.19 56.75 84.79
C SER A 258 2.54 55.61 84.00
N LEU A 259 1.24 55.38 84.19
CA LEU A 259 0.46 54.41 83.43
C LEU A 259 0.41 54.78 81.94
N GLU A 260 0.14 56.05 81.61
CA GLU A 260 0.09 56.54 80.22
C GLU A 260 1.45 56.41 79.51
N SER A 261 2.55 56.68 80.21
CA SER A 261 3.91 56.43 79.71
C SER A 261 4.15 54.95 79.40
N ARG A 262 3.74 54.05 80.31
CA ARG A 262 3.86 52.59 80.11
C ARG A 262 2.96 52.07 79.00
N THR A 263 1.75 52.61 78.85
CA THR A 263 0.85 52.28 77.74
C THR A 263 1.50 52.71 76.42
N LYS A 264 2.05 53.92 76.32
CA LYS A 264 2.77 54.40 75.14
C LYS A 264 4.04 53.60 74.81
N SER A 265 4.72 52.99 75.79
CA SER A 265 5.80 52.03 75.50
C SER A 265 5.27 50.68 74.99
N ASN A 266 4.14 50.21 75.53
CA ASN A 266 3.50 48.97 75.09
C ASN A 266 2.92 49.10 73.67
N GLU A 267 2.28 50.24 73.35
CA GLU A 267 1.79 50.56 72.00
C GLU A 267 2.91 50.53 70.95
N LYS A 268 4.08 51.11 71.28
CA LYS A 268 5.27 51.06 70.41
C LYS A 268 5.81 49.64 70.24
N LEU A 269 5.79 48.82 71.29
CA LEU A 269 6.18 47.41 71.19
C LEU A 269 5.18 46.60 70.36
N ILE A 270 3.88 46.82 70.52
CA ILE A 270 2.81 46.18 69.73
C ILE A 270 2.93 46.60 68.25
N ALA A 271 3.17 47.88 67.96
CA ALA A 271 3.39 48.35 66.59
C ALA A 271 4.63 47.71 65.95
N HIS A 272 5.73 47.55 66.69
CA HIS A 272 6.93 46.88 66.21
C HIS A 272 6.71 45.38 65.97
N LEU A 273 6.01 44.69 66.88
CA LEU A 273 5.63 43.28 66.74
C LEU A 273 4.67 43.07 65.56
N ASN A 274 3.70 43.96 65.35
CA ASN A 274 2.80 43.89 64.21
C ASN A 274 3.56 44.05 62.89
N LEU A 275 4.49 45.01 62.79
CA LEU A 275 5.36 45.17 61.62
C LEU A 275 6.24 43.94 61.37
N GLN A 276 6.71 43.27 62.43
CA GLN A 276 7.44 42.02 62.33
C GLN A 276 6.55 40.86 61.86
N VAL A 277 5.30 40.80 62.34
CA VAL A 277 4.30 39.81 61.91
C VAL A 277 3.91 40.02 60.45
N GLU A 278 3.68 41.26 60.00
CA GLU A 278 3.43 41.61 58.60
C GLU A 278 4.61 41.20 57.71
N TYR A 279 5.84 41.51 58.11
CA TYR A 279 7.05 41.08 57.39
C TYR A 279 7.13 39.54 57.29
N LEU A 280 6.88 38.81 58.38
CA LEU A 280 6.90 37.34 58.40
C LEU A 280 5.75 36.73 57.58
N GLN A 281 4.56 37.31 57.60
CA GLN A 281 3.43 36.89 56.77
C GLN A 281 3.71 37.11 55.28
N GLN A 282 4.28 38.26 54.91
CA GLN A 282 4.71 38.50 53.54
C GLN A 282 5.83 37.54 53.13
N ARG A 283 6.80 37.26 54.02
CA ARG A 283 7.87 36.29 53.76
C ARG A 283 7.34 34.87 53.58
N ASN A 284 6.35 34.45 54.37
CA ASN A 284 5.69 33.16 54.21
C ASN A 284 4.93 33.10 52.88
N LYS A 285 4.19 34.15 52.50
CA LYS A 285 3.49 34.23 51.22
C LYS A 285 4.45 34.22 50.01
N GLU A 286 5.61 34.86 50.12
CA GLU A 286 6.69 34.77 49.13
C GLU A 286 7.21 33.33 48.99
N LEU A 287 7.35 32.60 50.10
CA LEU A 287 7.78 31.19 50.11
C LEU A 287 6.69 30.23 49.63
N GLU A 288 5.42 30.47 49.96
CA GLU A 288 4.26 29.71 49.48
C GLU A 288 4.12 29.83 47.95
N ASN A 289 4.18 31.05 47.42
CA ASN A 289 4.23 31.29 45.98
C ASN A 289 5.42 30.56 45.34
N ARG A 290 6.62 30.65 45.94
CA ARG A 290 7.82 29.99 45.45
C ARG A 290 7.72 28.46 45.46
N ILE A 291 7.01 27.88 46.43
CA ILE A 291 6.70 26.45 46.49
C ILE A 291 5.70 26.09 45.39
N GLN A 292 4.68 26.91 45.13
CA GLN A 292 3.75 26.66 44.02
C GLN A 292 4.46 26.73 42.66
N ASP A 293 5.30 27.75 42.41
CA ASP A 293 6.13 27.85 41.20
C ASP A 293 6.97 26.57 40.99
N LEU A 294 7.54 26.02 42.07
CA LEU A 294 8.35 24.80 42.07
C LEU A 294 7.50 23.51 41.90
N LEU A 295 6.24 23.51 42.33
CA LEU A 295 5.31 22.40 42.08
C LEU A 295 4.80 22.40 40.64
N ASP A 296 4.45 23.57 40.09
CA ASP A 296 3.97 23.74 38.72
C ASP A 296 5.08 23.42 37.71
N THR A 297 6.30 23.93 37.94
CA THR A 297 7.46 23.59 37.11
C THR A 297 7.84 22.10 37.23
N LYS A 298 7.78 21.51 38.44
CA LYS A 298 7.93 20.05 38.60
C LYS A 298 6.87 19.29 37.82
N GLN A 299 5.60 19.70 37.87
CA GLN A 299 4.51 19.04 37.16
C GLN A 299 4.73 19.08 35.64
N ASN A 300 5.11 20.24 35.10
CA ASN A 300 5.47 20.41 33.69
C ASN A 300 6.65 19.50 33.28
N VAL A 301 7.73 19.47 34.08
CA VAL A 301 8.87 18.57 33.81
C VAL A 301 8.45 17.10 33.88
N THR A 302 7.55 16.71 34.81
CA THR A 302 7.06 15.32 34.84
C THR A 302 6.17 14.97 33.64
N SER A 303 5.36 15.90 33.11
CA SER A 303 4.58 15.64 31.89
C SER A 303 5.46 15.58 30.64
N GLU A 304 6.52 16.40 30.57
CA GLU A 304 7.54 16.33 29.52
C GLU A 304 8.33 15.01 29.58
N VAL A 305 8.74 14.55 30.77
CA VAL A 305 9.39 13.24 30.94
C VAL A 305 8.47 12.08 30.55
N VAL A 306 7.18 12.13 30.88
CA VAL A 306 6.20 11.13 30.42
C VAL A 306 6.04 11.17 28.90
N HIS A 307 5.92 12.35 28.29
CA HIS A 307 5.83 12.50 26.84
C HIS A 307 7.07 11.96 26.11
N LEU A 308 8.27 12.26 26.63
CA LEU A 308 9.53 11.71 26.12
C LEU A 308 9.65 10.20 26.33
N SER A 309 9.15 9.67 27.45
CA SER A 309 9.08 8.23 27.70
C SER A 309 8.18 7.54 26.66
N ASN A 310 6.98 8.07 26.42
CA ASN A 310 6.04 7.54 25.43
C ASN A 310 6.64 7.61 24.01
N LYS A 311 7.25 8.73 23.61
CA LYS A 311 7.88 8.87 22.29
C LYS A 311 9.11 7.95 22.14
N ASN A 312 9.84 7.66 23.21
CA ASN A 312 10.90 6.65 23.19
C ASN A 312 10.33 5.23 23.06
N GLU A 313 9.20 4.92 23.71
CA GLU A 313 8.52 3.63 23.58
C GLU A 313 7.96 3.42 22.16
N GLU A 314 7.35 4.45 21.58
CA GLU A 314 6.96 4.49 20.15
C GLU A 314 8.16 4.25 19.23
N LEU A 315 9.29 4.94 19.45
CA LEU A 315 10.51 4.74 18.65
C LEU A 315 11.10 3.33 18.82
N CYS A 316 10.97 2.72 20.01
CA CYS A 316 11.34 1.31 20.20
C CYS A 316 10.38 0.37 19.46
N GLN A 317 9.09 0.68 19.36
CA GLN A 317 8.14 -0.10 18.55
C GLN A 317 8.46 0.04 17.06
N GLU A 318 8.65 1.27 16.55
CA GLU A 318 9.10 1.56 15.19
C GLU A 318 10.41 0.79 14.84
N LEU A 319 11.38 0.75 15.75
CA LEU A 319 12.64 0.01 15.57
C LEU A 319 12.43 -1.51 15.52
N ASN A 320 11.58 -2.06 16.40
CA ASN A 320 11.24 -3.48 16.39
C ASN A 320 10.52 -3.89 15.09
N GLU A 321 9.63 -3.04 14.55
CA GLU A 321 8.97 -3.27 13.25
C GLU A 321 10.00 -3.29 12.10
N ILE A 322 10.96 -2.36 12.11
CA ILE A 322 12.06 -2.33 11.14
C ILE A 322 12.91 -3.61 11.22
N ASP A 323 13.25 -4.10 12.42
CA ASP A 323 13.97 -5.36 12.59
C ASP A 323 13.15 -6.58 12.10
N HIS A 324 11.84 -6.60 12.33
CA HIS A 324 10.97 -7.66 11.81
C HIS A 324 10.89 -7.64 10.28
N LEU A 325 10.78 -6.46 9.67
CA LEU A 325 10.81 -6.27 8.22
C LEU A 325 12.17 -6.67 7.63
N ALA A 326 13.29 -6.31 8.29
CA ALA A 326 14.62 -6.70 7.88
C ALA A 326 14.80 -8.23 7.88
N GLN A 327 14.38 -8.92 8.95
CA GLN A 327 14.42 -10.38 9.01
C GLN A 327 13.48 -11.05 8.01
N GLN A 328 12.33 -10.45 7.68
CA GLN A 328 11.45 -10.96 6.61
C GLN A 328 12.13 -10.84 5.24
N LEU A 329 12.72 -9.67 4.94
CA LEU A 329 13.44 -9.43 3.69
C LEU A 329 14.65 -10.36 3.54
N GLU A 330 15.38 -10.62 4.64
CA GLU A 330 16.50 -11.58 4.65
C GLU A 330 16.04 -13.02 4.37
N ARG A 331 14.98 -13.51 5.03
CA ARG A 331 14.39 -14.83 4.73
C ARG A 331 13.88 -14.93 3.29
N HIS A 332 13.25 -13.88 2.76
CA HIS A 332 12.80 -13.84 1.37
C HIS A 332 13.99 -13.90 0.39
N LYS A 333 15.09 -13.20 0.70
CA LYS A 333 16.34 -13.26 -0.07
C LYS A 333 16.96 -14.66 -0.01
N GLU A 334 16.98 -15.31 1.15
CA GLU A 334 17.46 -16.70 1.28
C GLU A 334 16.62 -17.67 0.42
N ILE A 335 15.29 -17.58 0.48
CA ILE A 335 14.38 -18.39 -0.34
C ILE A 335 14.63 -18.17 -1.84
N VAL A 336 14.76 -16.92 -2.28
CA VAL A 336 15.03 -16.58 -3.69
C VAL A 336 16.38 -17.11 -4.15
N LEU A 337 17.42 -17.03 -3.31
CA LEU A 337 18.74 -17.63 -3.60
C LEU A 337 18.65 -19.16 -3.68
N GLU A 338 17.94 -19.81 -2.76
CA GLU A 338 17.77 -21.26 -2.78
C GLU A 338 16.98 -21.74 -4.02
N THR A 339 15.98 -20.97 -4.49
CA THR A 339 15.31 -21.26 -5.77
C THR A 339 16.23 -21.06 -6.97
N ALA A 340 17.03 -20.00 -6.99
CA ALA A 340 17.98 -19.75 -8.08
C ALA A 340 19.07 -20.84 -8.15
N ASP A 341 19.62 -21.29 -7.00
CA ASP A 341 20.59 -22.38 -6.95
C ASP A 341 19.98 -23.73 -7.38
N LYS A 342 18.69 -23.98 -7.09
CA LYS A 342 17.95 -25.14 -7.60
C LYS A 342 17.80 -25.09 -9.13
N GLU A 343 17.32 -23.97 -9.68
CA GLU A 343 17.18 -23.77 -11.12
C GLU A 343 18.52 -23.88 -11.86
N ILE A 344 19.58 -23.26 -11.32
CA ILE A 344 20.95 -23.37 -11.85
C ILE A 344 21.45 -24.83 -11.75
N GLY A 345 21.11 -25.54 -10.68
CA GLY A 345 21.43 -26.96 -10.51
C GLY A 345 20.71 -27.87 -11.51
N GLU A 346 19.47 -27.56 -11.89
CA GLU A 346 18.72 -28.29 -12.91
C GLU A 346 19.19 -27.96 -14.32
N ALA A 347 19.47 -26.68 -14.61
CA ALA A 347 20.07 -26.25 -15.87
C ALA A 347 21.44 -26.92 -16.11
N LYS A 348 22.29 -27.03 -15.08
CA LYS A 348 23.56 -27.79 -15.15
C LYS A 348 23.33 -29.25 -15.52
N LYS A 349 22.37 -29.94 -14.87
CA LYS A 349 22.02 -31.34 -15.19
C LYS A 349 21.43 -31.52 -16.60
N GLU A 350 20.75 -30.52 -17.15
CA GLU A 350 20.30 -30.53 -18.55
C GLU A 350 21.49 -30.36 -19.51
N ILE A 351 22.39 -29.42 -19.23
CA ILE A 351 23.62 -29.21 -20.01
C ILE A 351 24.49 -30.47 -20.01
N GLU A 352 24.67 -31.13 -18.86
CA GLU A 352 25.40 -32.41 -18.74
C GLU A 352 24.76 -33.50 -19.61
N ARG A 353 23.44 -33.70 -19.51
CA ARG A 353 22.71 -34.67 -20.35
C ARG A 353 22.82 -34.37 -21.84
N LYS A 354 22.71 -33.09 -22.23
CA LYS A 354 22.89 -32.65 -23.63
C LYS A 354 24.34 -32.81 -24.11
N HIS A 355 25.33 -32.66 -23.22
CA HIS A 355 26.73 -32.93 -23.55
C HIS A 355 26.98 -34.42 -23.80
N SER A 356 26.39 -35.30 -22.98
CA SER A 356 26.43 -36.76 -23.21
C SER A 356 25.73 -37.15 -24.53
N GLU A 357 24.55 -36.61 -24.80
CA GLU A 357 23.83 -36.84 -26.07
C GLU A 357 24.65 -36.36 -27.29
N ILE A 358 25.32 -35.22 -27.18
CA ILE A 358 26.26 -34.73 -28.21
C ILE A 358 27.46 -35.66 -28.37
N GLN A 359 28.00 -36.24 -27.28
CA GLN A 359 29.10 -37.21 -27.34
C GLN A 359 28.67 -38.51 -28.03
N ASP A 360 27.51 -39.07 -27.69
CA ASP A 360 26.94 -40.25 -28.35
C ASP A 360 26.69 -40.01 -29.85
N LEU A 361 26.20 -38.81 -30.21
CA LEU A 361 26.02 -38.39 -31.60
C LEU A 361 27.37 -38.22 -32.32
N GLN A 362 28.41 -37.70 -31.66
CA GLN A 362 29.76 -37.65 -32.24
C GLN A 362 30.34 -39.05 -32.47
N GLU A 363 30.13 -39.99 -31.53
CA GLU A 363 30.53 -41.39 -31.70
C GLU A 363 29.79 -42.10 -32.84
N THR A 364 28.49 -41.90 -32.99
CA THR A 364 27.75 -42.47 -34.13
C THR A 364 28.18 -41.85 -35.45
N ILE A 365 28.48 -40.54 -35.48
CA ILE A 365 29.06 -39.87 -36.66
C ILE A 365 30.45 -40.41 -37.02
N THR A 366 31.32 -40.73 -36.06
CA THR A 366 32.64 -41.33 -36.38
C THR A 366 32.51 -42.77 -36.88
N LYS A 367 31.61 -43.58 -36.29
CA LYS A 367 31.28 -44.94 -36.74
C LYS A 367 30.76 -44.93 -38.17
N LEU A 368 29.72 -44.15 -38.47
CA LEU A 368 29.15 -43.97 -39.82
C LEU A 368 30.16 -43.45 -40.85
N LYS A 369 31.07 -42.53 -40.45
CA LYS A 369 32.17 -42.09 -41.33
C LYS A 369 33.14 -43.23 -41.66
N SER A 370 33.47 -44.08 -40.69
CA SER A 370 34.36 -45.23 -40.90
C SER A 370 33.72 -46.30 -41.80
N GLU A 371 32.43 -46.56 -41.63
CA GLU A 371 31.63 -47.47 -42.46
C GLU A 371 31.55 -46.94 -43.90
N LEU A 372 31.22 -45.65 -44.10
CA LEU A 372 31.18 -45.02 -45.41
C LEU A 372 32.55 -45.02 -46.11
N CYS A 373 33.66 -44.88 -45.37
CA CYS A 373 35.00 -45.08 -45.90
C CYS A 373 35.28 -46.55 -46.28
N SER A 374 34.70 -47.54 -45.59
CA SER A 374 34.80 -48.94 -45.97
C SER A 374 34.02 -49.24 -47.24
N CYS A 375 32.76 -48.80 -47.33
CA CYS A 375 31.92 -48.98 -48.51
C CYS A 375 32.47 -48.26 -49.75
N ARG A 376 33.20 -47.14 -49.59
CA ARG A 376 33.94 -46.53 -50.71
C ARG A 376 35.05 -47.43 -51.25
N ARG A 377 35.91 -47.96 -50.36
CA ARG A 377 36.99 -48.90 -50.74
C ARG A 377 36.45 -50.19 -51.36
N GLU A 378 35.28 -50.64 -50.94
CA GLU A 378 34.61 -51.81 -51.51
C GLU A 378 34.04 -51.51 -52.91
N ASN A 379 33.39 -50.36 -53.11
CA ASN A 379 32.99 -49.91 -54.45
C ASN A 379 34.20 -49.67 -55.37
N GLU A 380 35.32 -49.17 -54.85
CA GLU A 380 36.56 -48.98 -55.60
C GLU A 380 37.08 -50.34 -56.12
N ARG A 381 37.21 -51.36 -55.26
CA ARG A 381 37.57 -52.73 -55.69
C ARG A 381 36.56 -53.35 -56.67
N LEU A 382 35.26 -53.20 -56.42
CA LEU A 382 34.24 -53.75 -57.30
C LEU A 382 34.26 -53.11 -58.69
N ASN A 383 34.61 -51.82 -58.79
CA ASN A 383 34.85 -51.16 -60.08
C ASN A 383 36.14 -51.67 -60.76
N GLU A 384 37.22 -51.93 -60.01
CA GLU A 384 38.45 -52.55 -60.55
C GLU A 384 38.19 -53.98 -61.07
N GLU A 385 37.44 -54.80 -60.32
CA GLU A 385 37.02 -56.14 -60.74
C GLU A 385 36.11 -56.10 -61.98
N LEU A 386 35.15 -55.18 -62.02
CA LEU A 386 34.24 -55.01 -63.17
C LEU A 386 35.01 -54.53 -64.41
N PHE A 387 35.97 -53.62 -64.26
CA PHE A 387 36.86 -53.19 -65.34
C PHE A 387 37.72 -54.36 -65.87
N GLY A 388 38.25 -55.21 -64.96
CA GLY A 388 38.90 -56.46 -65.34
C GLY A 388 37.96 -57.40 -66.11
N LYS A 389 36.70 -57.52 -65.68
CA LYS A 389 35.69 -58.36 -66.34
C LYS A 389 35.24 -57.80 -67.71
N THR A 390 35.29 -56.50 -67.95
CA THR A 390 35.15 -55.95 -69.32
C THR A 390 36.34 -56.33 -70.19
N GLY A 391 37.57 -56.32 -69.67
CA GLY A 391 38.74 -56.85 -70.39
C GLY A 391 38.62 -58.35 -70.73
N ASP A 392 38.18 -59.17 -69.78
CA ASP A 392 37.86 -60.59 -70.02
C ASP A 392 36.79 -60.76 -71.11
N LYS A 393 35.71 -59.97 -71.04
CA LYS A 393 34.63 -59.99 -72.04
C LYS A 393 35.17 -59.68 -73.44
N ASP A 394 35.96 -58.63 -73.59
CA ASP A 394 36.45 -58.20 -74.91
C ASP A 394 37.44 -59.23 -75.50
N ASN A 395 38.27 -59.86 -74.65
CA ASN A 395 39.08 -61.02 -75.04
C ASN A 395 38.23 -62.22 -75.49
N LEU A 396 37.14 -62.52 -74.76
CA LEU A 396 36.19 -63.57 -75.14
C LEU A 396 35.42 -63.22 -76.43
N GLU A 397 35.13 -61.95 -76.69
CA GLU A 397 34.46 -61.51 -77.92
C GLU A 397 35.39 -61.64 -79.13
N VAL A 398 36.70 -61.37 -78.97
CA VAL A 398 37.72 -61.69 -79.98
C VAL A 398 37.81 -63.20 -80.25
N LEU A 399 37.86 -64.03 -79.19
CA LEU A 399 37.87 -65.50 -79.31
C LEU A 399 36.60 -66.05 -79.98
N LEU A 400 35.43 -65.50 -79.65
CA LEU A 400 34.16 -65.92 -80.24
C LEU A 400 34.09 -65.54 -81.73
N ASN A 401 34.61 -64.37 -82.12
CA ASN A 401 34.75 -64.00 -83.52
C ASN A 401 35.72 -64.92 -84.29
N GLN A 402 36.82 -65.38 -83.66
CA GLN A 402 37.71 -66.39 -84.25
C GLN A 402 36.99 -67.74 -84.44
N LEU A 403 36.31 -68.23 -83.41
CA LEU A 403 35.52 -69.47 -83.47
C LEU A 403 34.38 -69.40 -84.48
N GLN A 404 33.76 -68.22 -84.68
CA GLN A 404 32.74 -68.00 -85.70
C GLN A 404 33.32 -68.12 -87.12
N GLN A 405 34.54 -67.62 -87.36
CA GLN A 405 35.24 -67.80 -88.64
C GLN A 405 35.66 -69.26 -88.86
N GLU A 406 36.15 -69.96 -87.83
CA GLU A 406 36.45 -71.40 -87.96
C GLU A 406 35.19 -72.22 -88.21
N LYS A 407 34.08 -71.90 -87.54
CA LYS A 407 32.77 -72.51 -87.78
C LYS A 407 32.33 -72.32 -89.23
N GLN A 408 32.46 -71.13 -89.80
CA GLN A 408 32.13 -70.88 -91.21
C GLN A 408 32.97 -71.75 -92.16
N ARG A 409 34.29 -71.79 -91.98
CA ARG A 409 35.19 -72.67 -92.76
C ARG A 409 34.84 -74.16 -92.59
N LEU A 410 34.40 -74.57 -91.41
CA LEU A 410 33.97 -75.95 -91.16
C LEU A 410 32.60 -76.25 -91.80
N THR A 411 31.64 -75.33 -91.79
CA THR A 411 30.36 -75.51 -92.50
C THR A 411 30.54 -75.58 -94.01
N GLU A 412 31.37 -74.71 -94.60
CA GLU A 412 31.78 -74.79 -96.00
C GLU A 412 32.41 -76.16 -96.31
N LYS A 413 33.25 -76.68 -95.39
CA LYS A 413 33.89 -78.00 -95.54
C LYS A 413 32.92 -79.17 -95.39
N THR A 414 31.90 -79.08 -94.52
CA THR A 414 30.86 -80.13 -94.41
C THR A 414 29.91 -80.13 -95.59
N GLU A 415 29.52 -78.96 -96.12
CA GLU A 415 28.72 -78.86 -97.35
C GLU A 415 29.47 -79.48 -98.54
N ASN A 416 30.77 -79.21 -98.66
CA ASN A 416 31.66 -79.86 -99.65
C ASN A 416 31.88 -81.37 -99.43
N LEU A 417 31.55 -81.92 -98.25
CA LEU A 417 31.55 -83.36 -97.98
C LEU A 417 30.18 -83.99 -98.23
N GLU A 418 29.08 -83.33 -97.86
CA GLU A 418 27.72 -83.79 -98.21
C GLU A 418 27.52 -83.92 -99.71
N ILE A 419 28.06 -82.99 -100.51
CA ILE A 419 28.00 -83.07 -101.98
C ILE A 419 28.64 -84.38 -102.47
N LYS A 420 29.80 -84.76 -101.90
CA LYS A 420 30.51 -86.00 -102.23
C LYS A 420 29.83 -87.24 -101.66
N GLU A 421 29.18 -87.14 -100.51
CA GLU A 421 28.37 -88.24 -99.96
C GLU A 421 27.17 -88.53 -100.87
N ARG A 422 26.49 -87.50 -101.38
CA ARG A 422 25.40 -87.65 -102.37
C ARG A 422 25.91 -88.31 -103.66
N GLU A 423 27.10 -87.94 -104.15
CA GLU A 423 27.75 -88.61 -105.29
C GLU A 423 28.06 -90.09 -105.01
N LEU A 424 28.58 -90.42 -103.82
CA LEU A 424 28.91 -91.79 -103.41
C LEU A 424 27.68 -92.67 -103.15
N VAL A 425 26.59 -92.13 -102.59
CA VAL A 425 25.33 -92.87 -102.38
C VAL A 425 24.71 -93.25 -103.74
N LEU A 426 24.76 -92.34 -104.72
CA LEU A 426 24.33 -92.62 -106.10
C LEU A 426 25.18 -93.69 -106.80
N GLU A 427 26.44 -93.88 -106.38
CA GLU A 427 27.32 -94.97 -106.86
C GLU A 427 27.04 -96.30 -106.14
N ILE A 428 26.80 -96.27 -104.83
CA ILE A 428 26.46 -97.47 -104.04
C ILE A 428 25.14 -98.09 -104.51
N GLU A 429 24.12 -97.29 -104.81
CA GLU A 429 22.86 -97.83 -105.33
C GLU A 429 22.93 -98.27 -106.81
N ARG A 430 23.88 -97.76 -107.62
CA ARG A 430 24.24 -98.40 -108.90
C ARG A 430 24.80 -99.80 -108.66
N MET A 431 25.83 -99.94 -107.82
CA MET A 431 26.46 -101.24 -107.57
C MET A 431 25.54 -102.26 -106.89
N ARG A 432 24.52 -101.82 -106.14
CA ARG A 432 23.51 -102.72 -105.52
C ARG A 432 22.51 -103.32 -106.54
N VAL A 433 22.53 -102.90 -107.80
CA VAL A 433 21.60 -103.38 -108.85
C VAL A 433 22.23 -104.45 -109.76
N GLU A 434 23.55 -104.48 -109.92
CA GLU A 434 24.19 -105.32 -110.96
C GLU A 434 24.70 -106.70 -110.51
N TYR A 435 25.00 -106.92 -109.22
CA TYR A 435 25.56 -108.19 -108.71
C TYR A 435 24.99 -108.60 -107.34
N GLY A 436 24.64 -109.88 -107.15
CA GLY A 436 24.08 -110.36 -105.87
C GLY A 436 23.88 -111.89 -105.77
N ILE A 437 23.28 -112.34 -104.66
CA ILE A 437 22.70 -113.69 -104.39
C ILE A 437 21.84 -113.58 -103.10
N ALA A 438 20.88 -114.48 -102.84
CA ALA A 438 19.82 -114.30 -101.84
C ALA A 438 19.50 -115.55 -100.99
N LEU A 439 18.65 -115.34 -99.96
CA LEU A 439 17.99 -116.33 -99.07
C LEU A 439 18.90 -117.01 -98.01
N GLY A 440 18.47 -117.29 -96.78
CA GLY A 440 17.23 -116.86 -96.09
C GLY A 440 16.98 -117.60 -94.76
N ASP A 441 16.40 -116.90 -93.77
CA ASP A 441 15.55 -117.36 -92.64
C ASP A 441 15.86 -118.63 -91.80
N LYS A 442 15.65 -118.65 -90.47
CA LYS A 442 15.41 -117.62 -89.43
C LYS A 442 15.63 -118.25 -88.03
N SER A 443 16.63 -117.80 -87.27
CA SER A 443 16.82 -118.14 -85.84
C SER A 443 17.67 -117.04 -85.15
N PRO A 444 17.92 -117.07 -83.82
CA PRO A 444 17.99 -115.85 -83.00
C PRO A 444 19.18 -114.94 -83.28
N SER A 445 18.90 -113.65 -83.47
CA SER A 445 19.91 -112.60 -83.68
C SER A 445 20.18 -111.80 -82.39
N ARG A 446 21.42 -111.36 -82.20
CA ARG A 446 21.83 -110.41 -81.15
C ARG A 446 20.99 -109.13 -81.13
N LEU A 447 20.36 -108.76 -82.25
CA LEU A 447 19.50 -107.58 -82.33
C LEU A 447 18.27 -107.69 -81.42
N ASP A 448 17.70 -108.89 -81.24
CA ASP A 448 16.51 -109.09 -80.40
C ASP A 448 16.84 -108.98 -78.91
N ALA A 449 18.02 -109.49 -78.51
CA ALA A 449 18.59 -109.25 -77.19
C ALA A 449 18.95 -107.77 -76.96
N PHE A 450 19.43 -107.07 -78.00
CA PHE A 450 19.78 -105.65 -77.93
C PHE A 450 18.54 -104.75 -77.82
N VAL A 451 17.47 -105.05 -78.59
CA VAL A 451 16.15 -104.43 -78.42
C VAL A 451 15.64 -104.69 -77.01
N LYS A 452 15.73 -105.93 -76.52
CA LYS A 452 15.30 -106.25 -75.15
C LYS A 452 16.10 -105.49 -74.07
N THR A 453 17.41 -105.33 -74.21
CA THR A 453 18.18 -104.45 -73.30
C THR A 453 17.78 -102.98 -73.43
N LEU A 454 17.44 -102.49 -74.62
CA LEU A 454 16.91 -101.13 -74.79
C LEU A 454 15.49 -100.96 -74.24
N GLU A 455 14.68 -102.01 -74.21
CA GLU A 455 13.38 -102.02 -73.53
C GLU A 455 13.53 -102.10 -72.00
N ASP A 456 14.44 -102.94 -71.50
CA ASP A 456 14.79 -103.03 -70.08
C ASP A 456 15.42 -101.70 -69.58
N ASP A 457 16.28 -101.05 -70.38
CA ASP A 457 16.82 -99.71 -70.12
C ASP A 457 15.73 -98.63 -70.17
N ARG A 458 14.89 -98.62 -71.21
CA ARG A 458 13.72 -97.71 -71.30
C ARG A 458 12.86 -97.83 -70.04
N ASP A 459 12.53 -99.05 -69.65
CA ASP A 459 11.65 -99.29 -68.51
C ASP A 459 12.39 -99.15 -67.16
N TYR A 460 13.71 -99.28 -67.13
CA TYR A 460 14.58 -98.86 -66.01
C TYR A 460 14.55 -97.34 -65.84
N TYR A 461 14.89 -96.56 -66.86
CA TYR A 461 14.84 -95.09 -66.80
C TYR A 461 13.43 -94.55 -66.56
N LYS A 462 12.38 -95.24 -67.03
CA LYS A 462 10.98 -94.91 -66.73
C LYS A 462 10.62 -95.22 -65.27
N ARG A 463 11.07 -96.35 -64.71
CA ARG A 463 10.96 -96.67 -63.28
C ARG A 463 11.75 -95.69 -62.41
N GLU A 464 12.94 -95.27 -62.85
CA GLU A 464 13.80 -94.33 -62.15
C GLU A 464 13.24 -92.89 -62.20
N LEU A 465 12.68 -92.45 -63.34
CA LEU A 465 11.91 -91.22 -63.42
C LEU A 465 10.68 -91.26 -62.49
N GLU A 466 9.93 -92.35 -62.48
CA GLU A 466 8.83 -92.53 -61.54
C GLU A 466 9.31 -92.57 -60.07
N TYR A 467 10.48 -93.13 -59.78
CA TYR A 467 11.08 -93.18 -58.45
C TYR A 467 11.53 -91.79 -57.98
N LEU A 468 12.28 -91.06 -58.80
CA LEU A 468 12.69 -89.66 -58.57
C LEU A 468 11.46 -88.75 -58.41
N GLN A 469 10.45 -88.90 -59.27
CA GLN A 469 9.21 -88.11 -59.21
C GLN A 469 8.34 -88.49 -57.99
N LYS A 470 8.41 -89.73 -57.50
CA LYS A 470 7.82 -90.15 -56.21
C LYS A 470 8.64 -89.65 -55.02
N MET A 471 9.98 -89.61 -55.07
CA MET A 471 10.82 -89.01 -54.03
C MET A 471 10.54 -87.51 -53.87
N ILE A 472 10.51 -86.76 -54.98
CA ILE A 472 10.20 -85.31 -54.98
C ILE A 472 8.78 -85.03 -54.47
N ARG A 473 7.82 -85.94 -54.69
CA ARG A 473 6.44 -85.80 -54.19
C ARG A 473 6.15 -86.45 -52.83
N ARG A 474 7.09 -87.18 -52.22
CA ARG A 474 6.90 -87.86 -50.92
C ARG A 474 8.17 -87.88 -50.06
N ARG A 475 8.52 -86.74 -49.48
CA ARG A 475 9.37 -86.70 -48.26
C ARG A 475 8.86 -85.66 -47.25
N PRO A 476 8.20 -86.09 -46.15
CA PRO A 476 7.89 -85.20 -45.03
C PRO A 476 9.11 -85.04 -44.11
N SER A 477 9.38 -83.81 -43.67
CA SER A 477 10.46 -83.52 -42.70
C SER A 477 9.87 -83.28 -41.30
N PRO A 478 10.27 -84.05 -40.26
CA PRO A 478 9.69 -83.95 -38.91
C PRO A 478 10.39 -82.92 -38.00
N SER A 479 9.63 -82.48 -36.98
CA SER A 479 9.99 -81.48 -35.97
C SER A 479 11.23 -81.78 -35.11
N ARG A 480 11.96 -80.72 -34.70
CA ARG A 480 12.51 -80.56 -33.34
C ARG A 480 12.22 -79.15 -32.80
N ARG A 481 12.46 -78.93 -31.50
CA ARG A 481 11.87 -77.85 -30.66
C ARG A 481 12.85 -76.72 -30.30
N THR A 482 12.28 -75.66 -29.72
CA THR A 482 12.90 -74.46 -29.10
C THR A 482 13.86 -74.79 -27.95
N PRO A 483 14.76 -73.85 -27.55
CA PRO A 483 14.43 -72.86 -26.51
C PRO A 483 14.99 -71.43 -26.75
N GLU A 484 14.85 -70.56 -25.74
CA GLU A 484 15.03 -69.10 -25.75
C GLU A 484 16.51 -68.62 -25.62
N LYS A 485 16.85 -67.45 -26.21
CA LYS A 485 17.36 -66.21 -25.55
C LYS A 485 18.16 -65.29 -26.51
N VAL A 486 18.29 -64.01 -26.11
CA VAL A 486 19.11 -62.92 -26.72
C VAL A 486 18.64 -62.51 -28.13
N LYS A 487 17.96 -61.38 -28.40
CA LYS A 487 18.09 -59.96 -27.99
C LYS A 487 19.14 -59.17 -28.79
N PHE A 488 18.68 -58.05 -29.36
CA PHE A 488 19.43 -56.86 -29.82
C PHE A 488 19.98 -56.82 -31.27
N LEU A 489 19.72 -55.67 -31.90
CA LEU A 489 20.26 -55.15 -33.17
C LEU A 489 19.82 -55.91 -34.46
N LEU A 490 19.52 -55.26 -35.60
CA LEU A 490 19.67 -53.84 -35.98
C LEU A 490 18.35 -53.15 -36.39
N SER A 491 18.43 -51.82 -36.34
CA SER A 491 17.57 -50.78 -36.94
C SER A 491 17.10 -51.03 -38.38
N GLY A 492 16.03 -50.40 -38.87
CA GLY A 492 15.17 -49.39 -38.22
C GLY A 492 14.72 -48.29 -39.18
N GLN A 493 13.81 -48.60 -40.12
CA GLN A 493 13.37 -47.65 -41.15
C GLN A 493 11.98 -47.98 -41.78
N ALA A 494 10.98 -48.36 -40.97
CA ALA A 494 9.66 -48.79 -41.47
C ALA A 494 8.42 -48.25 -40.71
N GLU A 495 8.60 -47.52 -39.61
CA GLU A 495 7.59 -47.37 -38.56
C GLU A 495 6.66 -46.14 -38.73
N LYS A 496 6.29 -45.80 -39.97
CA LYS A 496 5.41 -44.64 -40.25
C LYS A 496 4.38 -44.81 -41.39
N ILE A 497 4.11 -46.04 -41.80
CA ILE A 497 3.10 -46.38 -42.82
C ILE A 497 2.15 -47.51 -42.35
N MET A 498 2.53 -48.34 -41.37
CA MET A 498 1.84 -49.61 -41.06
C MET A 498 0.76 -49.54 -39.95
N GLU A 499 0.35 -48.35 -39.51
CA GLU A 499 -0.62 -48.21 -38.41
C GLU A 499 -2.09 -48.18 -38.87
N ILE A 500 -2.36 -47.74 -40.11
CA ILE A 500 -3.74 -47.60 -40.63
C ILE A 500 -4.29 -48.92 -41.21
N THR A 501 -3.45 -49.71 -41.91
CA THR A 501 -3.87 -50.99 -42.53
C THR A 501 -3.88 -52.17 -41.57
N GLY A 502 -3.45 -51.97 -40.33
CA GLY A 502 -3.29 -53.02 -39.32
C GLY A 502 -4.58 -53.47 -38.63
N GLU A 503 -5.71 -52.78 -38.82
CA GLU A 503 -6.99 -53.11 -38.16
C GLU A 503 -8.00 -53.77 -39.11
N GLU A 504 -8.15 -53.27 -40.33
CA GLU A 504 -8.98 -53.87 -41.38
C GLU A 504 -8.58 -55.33 -41.64
N LEU A 505 -7.27 -55.61 -41.72
CA LEU A 505 -6.74 -56.97 -41.90
C LEU A 505 -7.08 -57.92 -40.73
N LYS A 506 -7.28 -57.38 -39.51
CA LYS A 506 -7.70 -58.13 -38.31
C LYS A 506 -9.22 -58.32 -38.23
N LEU A 507 -10.02 -57.58 -39.00
CA LEU A 507 -11.46 -57.84 -39.16
C LEU A 507 -11.67 -58.89 -40.24
N ILE A 508 -11.09 -58.68 -41.43
CA ILE A 508 -11.21 -59.59 -42.59
C ILE A 508 -10.71 -61.01 -42.26
N THR A 509 -9.69 -61.15 -41.40
CA THR A 509 -9.24 -62.48 -40.94
C THR A 509 -10.26 -63.18 -40.05
N ARG A 510 -10.95 -62.46 -39.15
CA ARG A 510 -11.98 -63.03 -38.27
C ARG A 510 -13.23 -63.42 -39.06
N GLU A 511 -13.75 -62.52 -39.90
CA GLU A 511 -14.89 -62.80 -40.77
C GLU A 511 -14.63 -64.02 -41.67
N ARG A 512 -13.44 -64.12 -42.26
CA ARG A 512 -13.04 -65.27 -43.08
C ARG A 512 -13.00 -66.58 -42.29
N ASP A 513 -12.53 -66.58 -41.04
CA ASP A 513 -12.47 -67.80 -40.22
C ASP A 513 -13.83 -68.17 -39.60
N GLU A 514 -14.71 -67.20 -39.34
CA GLU A 514 -16.11 -67.42 -38.96
C GLU A 514 -16.94 -67.99 -40.11
N LEU A 515 -16.80 -67.46 -41.32
CA LEU A 515 -17.40 -68.03 -42.55
C LEU A 515 -16.91 -69.45 -42.81
N ARG A 516 -15.62 -69.73 -42.55
CA ARG A 516 -15.06 -71.09 -42.60
C ARG A 516 -15.70 -72.01 -41.57
N SER A 517 -15.90 -71.52 -40.34
CA SER A 517 -16.55 -72.24 -39.25
C SER A 517 -18.05 -72.51 -39.52
N MET A 518 -18.71 -71.68 -40.32
CA MET A 518 -20.09 -71.93 -40.77
C MET A 518 -20.14 -72.95 -41.91
N LEU A 519 -19.25 -72.85 -42.92
CA LEU A 519 -19.16 -73.85 -43.99
C LEU A 519 -18.85 -75.25 -43.47
N ASP A 520 -17.90 -75.37 -42.54
CA ASP A 520 -17.51 -76.63 -41.89
C ASP A 520 -18.67 -77.26 -41.06
N ARG A 521 -19.63 -76.43 -40.61
CA ARG A 521 -20.90 -76.89 -40.00
C ARG A 521 -21.94 -77.32 -41.03
N PHE A 522 -22.11 -76.57 -42.12
CA PHE A 522 -23.02 -76.95 -43.22
C PHE A 522 -22.59 -78.25 -43.92
N GLU A 523 -21.29 -78.47 -44.11
CA GLU A 523 -20.77 -79.71 -44.70
C GLU A 523 -21.08 -80.93 -43.81
N LYS A 524 -20.89 -80.81 -42.48
CA LYS A 524 -21.26 -81.85 -41.52
C LYS A 524 -22.76 -82.15 -41.53
N HIS A 525 -23.61 -81.14 -41.56
CA HIS A 525 -25.07 -81.32 -41.64
C HIS A 525 -25.50 -81.94 -42.98
N MET A 526 -24.82 -81.63 -44.08
CA MET A 526 -25.08 -82.25 -45.38
C MET A 526 -24.65 -83.72 -45.44
N ILE A 527 -23.55 -84.10 -44.79
CA ILE A 527 -23.15 -85.51 -44.59
C ILE A 527 -24.20 -86.27 -43.77
N GLU A 528 -24.74 -85.65 -42.73
CA GLU A 528 -25.78 -86.20 -41.86
C GLU A 528 -27.12 -86.40 -42.60
N ILE A 529 -27.52 -85.45 -43.43
CA ILE A 529 -28.70 -85.58 -44.31
C ILE A 529 -28.50 -86.73 -45.32
N GLN A 530 -27.31 -86.85 -45.93
CA GLN A 530 -27.00 -87.98 -46.83
C GLN A 530 -27.01 -89.33 -46.10
N SER A 531 -26.62 -89.39 -44.83
CA SER A 531 -26.77 -90.58 -43.98
C SER A 531 -28.25 -90.95 -43.80
N ASN A 532 -29.09 -89.98 -43.42
CA ASN A 532 -30.50 -90.22 -43.12
C ASN A 532 -31.29 -90.66 -44.36
N VAL A 533 -30.99 -90.12 -45.54
CA VAL A 533 -31.60 -90.56 -46.83
C VAL A 533 -31.25 -92.02 -47.15
N ARG A 534 -30.02 -92.47 -46.85
CA ARG A 534 -29.61 -93.88 -47.06
C ARG A 534 -30.35 -94.82 -46.10
N LEU A 535 -30.50 -94.45 -44.83
CA LEU A 535 -31.26 -95.23 -43.84
C LEU A 535 -32.73 -95.36 -44.23
N LEU A 536 -33.42 -94.26 -44.55
CA LEU A 536 -34.83 -94.29 -44.95
C LEU A 536 -35.06 -95.10 -46.24
N THR A 537 -34.10 -95.07 -47.18
CA THR A 537 -34.15 -95.90 -48.39
C THR A 537 -34.02 -97.40 -48.05
N ALA A 538 -33.18 -97.77 -47.08
CA ALA A 538 -33.04 -99.14 -46.62
C ALA A 538 -34.29 -99.64 -45.87
N GLU A 539 -34.90 -98.79 -45.01
CA GLU A 539 -36.13 -99.12 -44.30
C GLU A 539 -37.32 -99.32 -45.25
N ARG A 540 -37.50 -98.43 -46.24
CA ARG A 540 -38.50 -98.58 -47.30
C ARG A 540 -38.37 -99.93 -48.02
N ASN A 541 -37.16 -100.29 -48.43
CA ASN A 541 -36.90 -101.55 -49.13
C ASN A 541 -37.17 -102.77 -48.23
N ARG A 542 -36.84 -102.69 -46.94
CA ARG A 542 -37.13 -103.74 -45.95
C ARG A 542 -38.64 -103.91 -45.71
N LEU A 543 -39.41 -102.83 -45.76
CA LEU A 543 -40.86 -102.87 -45.56
C LEU A 543 -41.60 -103.53 -46.74
N ASN A 544 -41.18 -103.27 -47.99
CA ASN A 544 -41.73 -103.95 -49.17
C ASN A 544 -41.57 -105.49 -49.09
N VAL A 545 -40.39 -105.98 -48.72
CA VAL A 545 -40.13 -107.43 -48.61
C VAL A 545 -41.06 -108.10 -47.58
N LEU A 546 -41.34 -107.43 -46.46
CA LEU A 546 -42.26 -107.94 -45.44
C LEU A 546 -43.73 -107.96 -45.91
N TYR A 547 -44.11 -107.02 -46.79
CA TYR A 547 -45.46 -106.97 -47.38
C TYR A 547 -45.70 -108.14 -48.36
N GLU A 548 -44.74 -108.42 -49.24
CA GLU A 548 -44.79 -109.54 -50.19
C GLU A 548 -44.80 -110.91 -49.46
N GLN A 549 -44.06 -111.04 -48.36
CA GLN A 549 -44.09 -112.23 -47.50
C GLN A 549 -45.47 -112.44 -46.85
N SER A 550 -46.08 -111.39 -46.31
CA SER A 550 -47.42 -111.48 -45.71
C SER A 550 -48.51 -111.89 -46.73
N GLN A 551 -48.46 -111.37 -47.96
CA GLN A 551 -49.40 -111.74 -49.02
C GLN A 551 -49.21 -113.17 -49.54
N SER A 552 -48.01 -113.74 -49.46
CA SER A 552 -47.77 -115.14 -49.87
C SER A 552 -48.22 -116.15 -48.80
N GLU A 553 -48.05 -115.86 -47.50
CA GLU A 553 -48.55 -116.74 -46.43
C GLU A 553 -50.09 -116.78 -46.33
N LEU A 554 -50.78 -115.65 -46.51
CA LEU A 554 -52.25 -115.59 -46.48
C LEU A 554 -52.89 -116.45 -47.59
N ASN A 555 -52.19 -116.63 -48.71
CA ASN A 555 -52.58 -117.51 -49.81
C ASN A 555 -52.20 -118.99 -49.59
N ARG A 556 -51.34 -119.31 -48.62
CA ARG A 556 -51.07 -120.69 -48.17
C ARG A 556 -52.20 -121.20 -47.28
N MET A 557 -52.52 -120.45 -46.23
CA MET A 557 -53.53 -120.81 -45.21
C MET A 557 -54.94 -121.06 -45.76
N ARG A 558 -55.28 -120.54 -46.94
CA ARG A 558 -56.58 -120.78 -47.61
C ARG A 558 -56.73 -122.15 -48.26
N ARG A 559 -55.67 -122.97 -48.37
CA ARG A 559 -55.72 -124.29 -49.04
C ARG A 559 -55.79 -125.48 -48.10
N GLU A 560 -55.41 -125.30 -46.84
CA GLU A 560 -55.18 -126.38 -45.86
C GLU A 560 -56.46 -126.76 -45.06
N ALA A 561 -57.58 -126.06 -45.28
CA ALA A 561 -58.84 -126.23 -44.54
C ALA A 561 -59.82 -127.23 -45.19
N LYS A 562 -59.35 -128.36 -45.72
CA LYS A 562 -60.20 -129.46 -46.24
C LYS A 562 -59.65 -130.85 -45.86
N HIS A 563 -60.58 -131.73 -45.47
CA HIS A 563 -60.43 -133.16 -45.12
C HIS A 563 -59.73 -133.51 -43.79
N SER A 564 -60.53 -133.90 -42.78
CA SER A 564 -60.26 -135.10 -41.94
C SER A 564 -61.47 -135.50 -41.09
N LEU A 565 -62.08 -136.66 -41.40
CA LEU A 565 -63.04 -137.47 -40.61
C LEU A 565 -63.37 -138.71 -41.49
N VAL A 566 -63.74 -139.92 -41.04
CA VAL A 566 -63.95 -140.55 -39.71
C VAL A 566 -63.12 -141.88 -39.73
N SER A 567 -63.25 -142.98 -38.95
CA SER A 567 -64.11 -143.46 -37.85
C SER A 567 -63.41 -144.61 -37.09
N GLN A 568 -63.87 -144.93 -35.87
CA GLN A 568 -64.52 -146.21 -35.51
C GLN A 568 -64.46 -146.51 -33.99
N SER A 569 -65.57 -147.01 -33.45
CA SER A 569 -65.95 -147.01 -32.04
C SER A 569 -65.93 -148.39 -31.35
N HIS A 570 -66.28 -148.43 -30.05
CA HIS A 570 -66.57 -149.62 -29.23
C HIS A 570 -65.41 -150.57 -28.83
N MET A 571 -64.24 -149.99 -28.61
CA MET A 571 -63.36 -150.38 -27.47
C MET A 571 -63.33 -149.17 -26.53
N GLU A 572 -64.50 -148.75 -26.03
CA GLU A 572 -64.73 -147.36 -25.61
C GLU A 572 -65.14 -147.14 -24.16
N GLU A 573 -65.98 -147.96 -23.53
CA GLU A 573 -66.48 -147.60 -22.19
C GLU A 573 -65.39 -147.67 -21.10
N GLU A 574 -64.44 -148.60 -21.19
CA GLU A 574 -63.22 -148.58 -20.35
C GLU A 574 -62.22 -147.48 -20.79
N ARG A 575 -62.25 -147.09 -22.07
CA ARG A 575 -61.39 -146.05 -22.64
C ARG A 575 -61.88 -144.65 -22.26
N ASP A 576 -63.18 -144.42 -22.12
CA ASP A 576 -63.77 -143.11 -21.90
C ASP A 576 -63.61 -142.61 -20.45
N ILE A 577 -63.42 -143.50 -19.48
CA ILE A 577 -62.97 -143.10 -18.13
C ILE A 577 -61.54 -142.54 -18.22
N ALA A 578 -60.61 -143.26 -18.85
CA ALA A 578 -59.24 -142.78 -19.08
C ALA A 578 -59.20 -141.52 -19.97
N LEU A 579 -60.06 -141.43 -20.99
CA LEU A 579 -60.14 -140.25 -21.86
C LEU A 579 -60.83 -139.06 -21.20
N THR A 580 -61.78 -139.22 -20.28
CA THR A 580 -62.35 -138.08 -19.55
C THR A 580 -61.32 -137.47 -18.60
N ASP A 581 -60.50 -138.30 -17.94
CA ASP A 581 -59.34 -137.81 -17.17
C ASP A 581 -58.24 -137.20 -18.05
N PHE A 582 -57.93 -137.80 -19.21
CA PHE A 582 -56.98 -137.21 -20.16
C PHE A 582 -57.50 -135.91 -20.78
N ARG A 583 -58.80 -135.80 -21.10
CA ARG A 583 -59.47 -134.58 -21.56
C ARG A 583 -59.44 -133.50 -20.47
N ARG A 584 -59.67 -133.85 -19.20
CA ARG A 584 -59.53 -132.95 -18.04
C ARG A 584 -58.11 -132.43 -17.89
N LEU A 585 -57.11 -133.31 -17.85
CA LEU A 585 -55.69 -132.93 -17.79
C LEU A 585 -55.24 -132.11 -19.01
N MET A 586 -55.75 -132.38 -20.21
CA MET A 586 -55.49 -131.57 -21.40
C MET A 586 -56.15 -130.19 -21.34
N ALA A 587 -57.37 -130.08 -20.80
CA ALA A 587 -58.04 -128.80 -20.58
C ALA A 587 -57.34 -127.95 -19.50
N GLU A 588 -56.89 -128.57 -18.41
CA GLU A 588 -56.08 -127.92 -17.38
C GLU A 588 -54.71 -127.48 -17.93
N LYS A 589 -54.03 -128.36 -18.68
CA LYS A 589 -52.77 -128.06 -19.36
C LYS A 589 -52.89 -126.90 -20.33
N GLU A 590 -53.92 -126.88 -21.19
CA GLU A 590 -54.08 -125.80 -22.16
C GLU A 590 -54.60 -124.50 -21.49
N SER A 591 -55.37 -124.59 -20.39
CA SER A 591 -55.69 -123.45 -19.52
C SER A 591 -54.44 -122.86 -18.86
N LEU A 592 -53.54 -123.70 -18.34
CA LEU A 592 -52.25 -123.27 -17.79
C LEU A 592 -51.34 -122.67 -18.87
N ARG A 593 -51.36 -123.25 -20.08
CA ARG A 593 -50.62 -122.73 -21.24
C ARG A 593 -51.14 -121.37 -21.71
N GLU A 594 -52.45 -121.16 -21.69
CA GLU A 594 -53.06 -119.88 -22.04
C GLU A 594 -52.81 -118.83 -20.95
N LYS A 595 -52.92 -119.19 -19.66
CA LYS A 595 -52.47 -118.36 -18.54
C LYS A 595 -50.99 -117.98 -18.66
N LEU A 596 -50.12 -118.91 -19.08
CA LEU A 596 -48.70 -118.66 -19.33
C LEU A 596 -48.49 -117.71 -20.52
N LYS A 597 -49.21 -117.87 -21.64
CA LYS A 597 -49.18 -116.90 -22.76
C LYS A 597 -49.60 -115.51 -22.31
N GLN A 598 -50.69 -115.40 -21.55
CA GLN A 598 -51.20 -114.13 -21.02
C GLN A 598 -50.20 -113.47 -20.07
N LEU A 599 -49.58 -114.25 -19.17
CA LEU A 599 -48.56 -113.76 -18.25
C LEU A 599 -47.30 -113.28 -19.00
N ILE A 600 -46.82 -114.04 -20.00
CA ILE A 600 -45.71 -113.62 -20.87
C ILE A 600 -46.06 -112.34 -21.63
N LEU A 601 -47.25 -112.24 -22.22
CA LEU A 601 -47.72 -111.07 -22.96
C LEU A 601 -47.80 -109.83 -22.06
N LEU A 602 -48.31 -109.99 -20.84
CA LEU A 602 -48.42 -108.93 -19.84
C LEU A 602 -47.04 -108.50 -19.31
N THR A 603 -46.10 -109.44 -19.12
CA THR A 603 -44.70 -109.11 -18.81
C THR A 603 -44.02 -108.35 -19.95
N VAL A 604 -44.22 -108.74 -21.22
CA VAL A 604 -43.67 -108.03 -22.39
C VAL A 604 -44.31 -106.64 -22.55
N PHE A 605 -45.61 -106.50 -22.26
CA PHE A 605 -46.28 -105.20 -22.25
C PHE A 605 -45.75 -104.30 -21.13
N SER A 606 -45.63 -104.83 -19.90
CA SER A 606 -45.04 -104.14 -18.75
C SER A 606 -43.61 -103.69 -19.02
N PHE A 607 -42.77 -104.54 -19.62
CA PHE A 607 -41.40 -104.19 -20.00
C PHE A 607 -41.37 -103.08 -21.08
N LYS A 608 -42.23 -103.15 -22.10
CA LYS A 608 -42.34 -102.09 -23.12
C LYS A 608 -42.86 -100.76 -22.55
N LEU A 609 -43.77 -100.80 -21.58
CA LEU A 609 -44.27 -99.61 -20.89
C LEU A 609 -43.19 -99.01 -19.99
N SER A 610 -42.49 -99.85 -19.21
CA SER A 610 -41.34 -99.46 -18.39
C SER A 610 -40.25 -98.80 -19.23
N ALA A 611 -39.83 -99.42 -20.34
CA ALA A 611 -38.84 -98.85 -21.25
C ALA A 611 -39.27 -97.48 -21.83
N LYS A 612 -40.55 -97.32 -22.21
CA LYS A 612 -41.09 -96.01 -22.63
C LYS A 612 -41.03 -94.97 -21.52
N ILE A 613 -41.38 -95.34 -20.28
CA ILE A 613 -41.30 -94.45 -19.12
C ILE A 613 -39.83 -94.07 -18.86
N THR A 614 -38.89 -95.02 -18.90
CA THR A 614 -37.46 -94.76 -18.75
C THR A 614 -36.94 -93.79 -19.82
N CYS A 615 -37.27 -94.00 -21.09
CA CYS A 615 -36.87 -93.07 -22.16
C CYS A 615 -37.46 -91.67 -21.97
N LEU A 616 -38.73 -91.56 -21.57
CA LEU A 616 -39.39 -90.28 -21.32
C LEU A 616 -38.79 -89.55 -20.11
N VAL A 617 -38.45 -90.26 -19.03
CA VAL A 617 -37.76 -89.72 -17.85
C VAL A 617 -36.34 -89.26 -18.20
N ILE A 618 -35.61 -90.00 -19.04
CA ILE A 618 -34.29 -89.59 -19.54
C ILE A 618 -34.41 -88.32 -20.40
N TYR A 619 -35.41 -88.24 -21.29
CA TYR A 619 -35.66 -87.06 -22.12
C TYR A 619 -35.97 -85.81 -21.27
N PHE A 620 -36.92 -85.89 -20.34
CA PHE A 620 -37.23 -84.77 -19.44
C PHE A 620 -36.05 -84.40 -18.55
N LYS A 621 -35.26 -85.38 -18.08
CA LYS A 621 -34.04 -85.09 -17.32
C LYS A 621 -33.02 -84.32 -18.17
N LEU A 622 -32.78 -84.75 -19.41
CA LEU A 622 -31.83 -84.08 -20.30
C LEU A 622 -32.27 -82.64 -20.62
N GLN A 623 -33.56 -82.45 -20.90
CA GLN A 623 -34.15 -81.12 -21.12
C GLN A 623 -33.96 -80.19 -19.90
N LEU A 624 -34.27 -80.67 -18.70
CA LEU A 624 -34.07 -79.92 -17.45
C LEU A 624 -32.58 -79.67 -17.15
N GLU A 625 -31.67 -80.57 -17.54
CA GLU A 625 -30.23 -80.35 -17.41
C GLU A 625 -29.71 -79.32 -18.43
N MET A 626 -30.27 -79.25 -19.64
CA MET A 626 -30.00 -78.19 -20.62
C MET A 626 -30.50 -76.82 -20.15
N GLU A 627 -31.77 -76.71 -19.78
CA GLU A 627 -32.37 -75.47 -19.26
C GLU A 627 -31.62 -74.94 -18.03
N ARG A 628 -31.20 -75.84 -17.12
CA ARG A 628 -30.36 -75.49 -15.96
C ARG A 628 -28.97 -74.99 -16.37
N CYS A 629 -28.37 -75.54 -17.43
CA CYS A 629 -27.08 -75.08 -17.95
C CYS A 629 -27.19 -73.71 -18.64
N GLU A 630 -28.25 -73.49 -19.42
CA GLU A 630 -28.56 -72.19 -20.03
C GLU A 630 -28.80 -71.11 -18.97
N LEU A 631 -29.65 -71.41 -17.97
CA LEU A 631 -29.92 -70.49 -16.85
C LEU A 631 -28.67 -70.21 -16.01
N LYS A 632 -27.77 -71.20 -15.85
CA LYS A 632 -26.47 -70.98 -15.20
C LYS A 632 -25.56 -70.08 -16.03
N SER A 633 -25.60 -70.18 -17.36
CA SER A 633 -24.84 -69.33 -18.27
C SER A 633 -25.34 -67.88 -18.22
N THR A 634 -26.64 -67.65 -18.34
CA THR A 634 -27.23 -66.29 -18.25
C THR A 634 -26.99 -65.65 -16.87
N VAL A 635 -27.04 -66.43 -15.78
CA VAL A 635 -26.66 -65.96 -14.44
C VAL A 635 -25.17 -65.61 -14.33
N SER A 636 -24.26 -66.24 -15.07
CA SER A 636 -22.85 -65.82 -15.13
C SER A 636 -22.71 -64.47 -15.82
N ILE A 637 -23.28 -64.34 -17.03
CA ILE A 637 -23.24 -63.11 -17.83
C ILE A 637 -23.86 -61.94 -17.06
N LEU A 638 -24.97 -62.16 -16.34
CA LEU A 638 -25.59 -61.14 -15.49
C LEU A 638 -24.70 -60.75 -14.29
N LYS A 639 -24.01 -61.70 -13.65
CA LYS A 639 -23.04 -61.39 -12.57
C LYS A 639 -21.83 -60.62 -13.08
N GLU A 640 -21.31 -60.98 -14.26
CA GLU A 640 -20.22 -60.26 -14.93
C GLU A 640 -20.65 -58.84 -15.29
N ARG A 641 -21.88 -58.66 -15.79
CA ARG A 641 -22.46 -57.33 -16.07
C ARG A 641 -22.71 -56.51 -14.80
N ILE A 642 -23.16 -57.12 -13.70
CA ILE A 642 -23.29 -56.45 -12.40
C ILE A 642 -21.92 -56.01 -11.89
N SER A 643 -20.91 -56.89 -11.90
CA SER A 643 -19.53 -56.57 -11.51
C SER A 643 -18.94 -55.42 -12.34
N TYR A 644 -19.16 -55.42 -13.66
CA TYR A 644 -18.79 -54.31 -14.53
C TYR A 644 -19.46 -53.00 -14.08
N LEU A 645 -20.79 -53.00 -13.86
CA LEU A 645 -21.53 -51.80 -13.49
C LEU A 645 -21.19 -51.30 -12.08
N GLU A 646 -20.92 -52.20 -11.13
CA GLU A 646 -20.41 -51.84 -9.80
C GLU A 646 -19.04 -51.17 -9.88
N ASN A 647 -18.14 -51.66 -10.73
CA ASN A 647 -16.80 -51.11 -10.90
C ASN A 647 -16.83 -49.77 -11.66
N GLU A 648 -17.72 -49.62 -12.66
CA GLU A 648 -17.97 -48.31 -13.28
C GLU A 648 -18.56 -47.33 -12.27
N LEU A 649 -19.54 -47.74 -11.45
CA LEU A 649 -20.14 -46.90 -10.41
C LEU A 649 -19.11 -46.48 -9.35
N LYS A 650 -18.23 -47.39 -8.89
CA LYS A 650 -17.09 -47.07 -8.01
C LYS A 650 -16.17 -46.03 -8.64
N LEU A 651 -15.82 -46.18 -9.92
CA LEU A 651 -14.95 -45.22 -10.65
C LEU A 651 -15.62 -43.86 -10.88
N LYS A 652 -16.95 -43.82 -11.09
CA LYS A 652 -17.71 -42.56 -11.19
C LYS A 652 -17.82 -41.89 -9.82
N SER A 653 -18.03 -42.66 -8.76
CA SER A 653 -18.09 -42.19 -7.37
C SER A 653 -16.76 -41.61 -6.91
N SER A 654 -15.63 -42.28 -7.16
CA SER A 654 -14.30 -41.75 -6.80
C SER A 654 -13.93 -40.50 -7.59
N LYS A 655 -14.31 -40.41 -8.87
CA LYS A 655 -14.16 -39.17 -9.65
C LYS A 655 -15.03 -38.04 -9.13
N LEU A 656 -16.27 -38.32 -8.73
CA LEU A 656 -17.17 -37.32 -8.13
C LEU A 656 -16.61 -36.79 -6.81
N ALA A 657 -16.09 -37.69 -5.94
CA ALA A 657 -15.41 -37.33 -4.71
C ALA A 657 -14.21 -36.42 -4.98
N GLN A 658 -13.29 -36.82 -5.87
CA GLN A 658 -12.15 -35.99 -6.27
C GLN A 658 -12.59 -34.59 -6.72
N THR A 659 -13.57 -34.48 -7.64
CA THR A 659 -14.06 -33.17 -8.09
C THR A 659 -14.74 -32.34 -7.00
N SER A 660 -15.28 -32.98 -5.96
CA SER A 660 -15.82 -32.30 -4.77
C SER A 660 -14.69 -31.78 -3.87
N ASP A 661 -13.65 -32.58 -3.69
CA ASP A 661 -12.47 -32.22 -2.90
C ASP A 661 -11.68 -31.09 -3.58
N ASP A 662 -11.46 -31.18 -4.91
CA ASP A 662 -10.89 -30.13 -5.74
C ASP A 662 -11.73 -28.83 -5.62
N SER A 663 -13.06 -28.93 -5.71
CA SER A 663 -13.98 -27.79 -5.52
C SER A 663 -13.90 -27.19 -4.12
N SER A 664 -13.60 -27.99 -3.09
CA SER A 664 -13.39 -27.49 -1.72
C SER A 664 -12.05 -26.75 -1.58
N GLN A 665 -11.00 -27.23 -2.24
CA GLN A 665 -9.68 -26.59 -2.28
C GLN A 665 -9.75 -25.24 -2.99
N PHE A 666 -10.37 -25.17 -4.18
CA PHE A 666 -10.55 -23.90 -4.89
C PHE A 666 -11.40 -22.90 -4.09
N LYS A 667 -12.38 -23.34 -3.28
CA LYS A 667 -13.13 -22.45 -2.37
C LYS A 667 -12.24 -21.92 -1.25
N ALA A 668 -11.41 -22.76 -0.64
CA ALA A 668 -10.46 -22.33 0.39
C ALA A 668 -9.42 -21.33 -0.17
N GLU A 669 -8.92 -21.58 -1.37
CA GLU A 669 -8.02 -20.68 -2.11
C GLU A 669 -8.69 -19.33 -2.40
N ILE A 670 -9.92 -19.32 -2.91
CA ILE A 670 -10.71 -18.10 -3.15
C ILE A 670 -10.91 -17.32 -1.84
N CYS A 671 -11.25 -17.98 -0.72
CA CYS A 671 -11.38 -17.30 0.57
C CYS A 671 -10.05 -16.74 1.10
N SER A 672 -8.93 -17.43 0.85
CA SER A 672 -7.58 -16.93 1.17
C SER A 672 -7.22 -15.68 0.34
N LEU A 673 -7.50 -15.72 -0.96
CA LEU A 673 -7.29 -14.57 -1.87
C LEU A 673 -8.21 -13.39 -1.53
N GLN A 674 -9.44 -13.64 -1.09
CA GLN A 674 -10.35 -12.61 -0.58
C GLN A 674 -9.78 -11.95 0.68
N LEU A 675 -9.31 -12.73 1.66
CA LEU A 675 -8.70 -12.20 2.88
C LEU A 675 -7.42 -11.38 2.60
N LEU A 676 -6.59 -11.83 1.65
CA LEU A 676 -5.41 -11.08 1.21
C LEU A 676 -5.80 -9.77 0.50
N ASN A 677 -6.83 -9.79 -0.34
CA ASN A 677 -7.33 -8.59 -1.01
C ASN A 677 -7.93 -7.58 -0.01
N ASP A 678 -8.65 -8.04 1.01
CA ASP A 678 -9.13 -7.22 2.12
C ASP A 678 -7.98 -6.57 2.92
N GLN A 679 -6.87 -7.30 3.12
CA GLN A 679 -5.67 -6.76 3.78
C GLN A 679 -4.98 -5.70 2.91
N LEU A 680 -4.85 -5.95 1.59
CA LEU A 680 -4.30 -5.00 0.63
C LEU A 680 -5.17 -3.74 0.51
N GLN A 681 -6.49 -3.89 0.49
CA GLN A 681 -7.42 -2.76 0.46
C GLN A 681 -7.24 -1.85 1.70
N ARG A 682 -7.14 -2.43 2.90
CA ARG A 682 -6.89 -1.67 4.14
C ARG A 682 -5.51 -1.00 4.15
N SER A 683 -4.48 -1.62 3.58
CA SER A 683 -3.15 -0.99 3.51
C SER A 683 -3.12 0.17 2.50
N VAL A 684 -3.87 0.07 1.40
CA VAL A 684 -4.09 1.18 0.47
C VAL A 684 -4.85 2.33 1.14
N GLU A 685 -5.85 2.03 1.97
CA GLU A 685 -6.62 3.03 2.72
C GLU A 685 -5.75 3.75 3.79
N ASP A 686 -4.90 3.04 4.53
CA ASP A 686 -3.91 3.66 5.44
C ASP A 686 -2.92 4.57 4.68
N LEU A 687 -2.35 4.07 3.58
CA LEU A 687 -1.41 4.86 2.77
C LEU A 687 -2.07 6.11 2.17
N GLN A 688 -3.34 6.04 1.77
CA GLN A 688 -4.11 7.21 1.33
C GLN A 688 -4.38 8.19 2.48
N HIS A 689 -4.74 7.70 3.67
CA HIS A 689 -4.95 8.54 4.86
C HIS A 689 -3.66 9.26 5.27
N ARG A 690 -2.52 8.54 5.34
CA ARG A 690 -1.19 9.09 5.64
C ARG A 690 -0.72 10.09 4.59
N LEU A 691 -1.04 9.85 3.31
CA LEU A 691 -0.76 10.81 2.24
C LEU A 691 -1.62 12.07 2.35
N SER A 692 -2.88 11.98 2.82
CA SER A 692 -3.69 13.16 3.13
C SER A 692 -3.07 13.97 4.28
N LEU A 693 -2.72 13.32 5.40
CA LEU A 693 -2.06 14.00 6.52
C LEU A 693 -0.76 14.71 6.08
N ARG A 694 0.09 14.06 5.28
CA ARG A 694 1.32 14.69 4.76
C ARG A 694 1.07 15.83 3.77
N LYS A 695 -0.07 15.85 3.09
CA LYS A 695 -0.48 16.98 2.24
C LYS A 695 -0.95 18.16 3.09
N ASP A 696 -1.67 17.90 4.18
CA ASP A 696 -2.16 18.93 5.10
C ASP A 696 -1.00 19.53 5.94
N ASP A 697 -0.06 18.69 6.40
CA ASP A 697 1.24 19.10 6.97
C ASP A 697 1.98 20.07 6.02
N LEU A 698 2.13 19.66 4.75
CA LEU A 698 2.81 20.44 3.73
C LEU A 698 2.10 21.77 3.45
N GLN A 699 0.76 21.79 3.40
CA GLN A 699 0.01 23.03 3.25
C GLN A 699 0.23 23.97 4.44
N SER A 700 0.21 23.46 5.67
CA SER A 700 0.48 24.25 6.87
C SER A 700 1.87 24.89 6.82
N ALA A 701 2.90 24.11 6.49
CA ALA A 701 4.27 24.62 6.28
C ALA A 701 4.36 25.65 5.13
N GLN A 702 3.61 25.44 4.04
CA GLN A 702 3.52 26.39 2.93
C GLN A 702 2.96 27.75 3.39
N GLU A 703 1.93 27.74 4.24
CA GLU A 703 1.35 28.96 4.82
C GLU A 703 2.30 29.63 5.83
N GLU A 704 3.05 28.88 6.63
CA GLU A 704 4.09 29.45 7.50
C GLU A 704 5.20 30.14 6.69
N ILE A 705 5.64 29.52 5.58
CA ILE A 705 6.61 30.13 4.66
C ILE A 705 6.06 31.45 4.08
N VAL A 706 4.76 31.55 3.79
CA VAL A 706 4.14 32.82 3.36
C VAL A 706 4.15 33.86 4.50
N LYS A 707 3.70 33.49 5.70
CA LYS A 707 3.69 34.36 6.89
C LYS A 707 5.11 34.89 7.22
N LEU A 708 6.14 34.06 7.03
CA LEU A 708 7.55 34.42 7.20
C LEU A 708 8.08 35.32 6.08
N LYS A 709 7.73 35.07 4.81
CA LYS A 709 8.07 35.96 3.68
C LYS A 709 7.52 37.35 3.88
N GLU A 710 6.23 37.48 4.19
CA GLU A 710 5.64 38.80 4.50
C GLU A 710 6.33 39.49 5.69
N LYS A 711 6.80 38.74 6.69
CA LYS A 711 7.55 39.29 7.84
C LYS A 711 8.90 39.82 7.39
N ILE A 712 9.59 39.13 6.49
CA ILE A 712 10.83 39.59 5.86
C ILE A 712 10.56 40.85 5.02
N ASP A 713 9.50 40.88 4.20
CA ASP A 713 9.15 42.05 3.38
C ASP A 713 8.83 43.28 4.23
N ARG A 714 8.07 43.11 5.33
CA ARG A 714 7.80 44.19 6.30
C ARG A 714 9.07 44.69 7.00
N LEU A 715 10.04 43.81 7.28
CA LEU A 715 11.34 44.20 7.83
C LEU A 715 12.22 44.91 6.80
N ASN A 716 12.21 44.47 5.54
CA ASN A 716 12.93 45.11 4.44
C ASN A 716 12.41 46.54 4.18
N GLN A 717 11.08 46.73 4.12
CA GLN A 717 10.45 48.06 4.00
C GLN A 717 10.80 48.98 5.18
N ARG A 718 10.98 48.41 6.38
CA ARG A 718 11.45 49.15 7.56
C ARG A 718 12.95 49.50 7.44
N SER A 719 13.80 48.61 6.91
CA SER A 719 15.20 48.95 6.63
C SER A 719 15.28 50.10 5.64
N THR A 720 14.64 50.00 4.46
CA THR A 720 14.76 51.02 3.42
C THR A 720 14.28 52.39 3.89
N SER A 721 13.19 52.47 4.66
CA SER A 721 12.73 53.74 5.25
C SER A 721 13.64 54.27 6.37
N GLN A 722 14.36 53.41 7.09
CA GLN A 722 15.42 53.83 8.01
C GLN A 722 16.69 54.28 7.26
N ASP A 723 17.07 53.61 6.16
CA ASP A 723 18.20 53.98 5.30
C ASP A 723 17.95 55.32 4.59
N GLU A 724 16.71 55.57 4.13
CA GLU A 724 16.25 56.87 3.62
C GLU A 724 16.35 57.96 4.69
N ALA A 725 15.88 57.70 5.92
CA ALA A 725 16.00 58.66 7.03
C ALA A 725 17.47 58.94 7.41
N VAL A 726 18.35 57.93 7.40
CA VAL A 726 19.80 58.09 7.60
C VAL A 726 20.44 58.88 6.46
N SER A 727 19.99 58.69 5.22
CA SER A 727 20.44 59.47 4.06
C SER A 727 20.05 60.96 4.20
N VAL A 728 18.81 61.24 4.63
CA VAL A 728 18.36 62.61 4.93
C VAL A 728 19.17 63.23 6.06
N LEU A 729 19.39 62.50 7.18
CA LEU A 729 20.19 63.01 8.30
C LEU A 729 21.64 63.30 7.88
N ARG A 730 22.27 62.41 7.11
CA ARG A 730 23.60 62.65 6.52
C ARG A 730 23.62 63.91 5.64
N SER A 731 22.60 64.12 4.82
CA SER A 731 22.53 65.34 3.99
C SER A 731 22.42 66.60 4.85
N THR A 732 21.61 66.60 5.92
CA THR A 732 21.53 67.73 6.86
C THR A 732 22.85 67.99 7.60
N ILE A 733 23.60 66.95 7.98
CA ILE A 733 24.94 67.11 8.55
C ILE A 733 25.87 67.80 7.55
N THR A 734 25.90 67.36 6.27
CA THR A 734 26.73 68.01 5.22
C THR A 734 26.27 69.43 4.82
N VAL A 735 25.14 69.91 5.32
CA VAL A 735 24.73 71.32 5.23
C VAL A 735 25.22 72.08 6.47
N LEU A 736 24.98 71.54 7.67
CA LEU A 736 25.46 72.11 8.94
C LEU A 736 26.99 72.25 8.99
N ASP A 737 27.74 71.30 8.42
CA ASP A 737 29.19 71.40 8.30
C ASP A 737 29.61 72.61 7.44
N LYS A 738 28.90 72.90 6.34
CA LYS A 738 29.19 74.06 5.47
C LYS A 738 28.74 75.38 6.10
N GLU A 739 27.63 75.37 6.82
CA GLU A 739 27.19 76.53 7.62
C GLU A 739 28.22 76.81 8.72
N LYS A 740 28.71 75.78 9.41
CA LYS A 740 29.80 75.89 10.39
C LYS A 740 31.09 76.44 9.76
N ASP A 741 31.51 75.91 8.62
CA ASP A 741 32.77 76.32 7.97
C ASP A 741 32.68 77.78 7.46
N SER A 742 31.53 78.20 6.91
CA SER A 742 31.31 79.63 6.56
C SER A 742 31.16 80.54 7.78
N LEU A 743 30.57 80.07 8.89
CA LEU A 743 30.57 80.81 10.15
C LEU A 743 31.99 80.97 10.71
N GLN A 744 32.82 79.93 10.65
CA GLN A 744 34.24 79.99 11.04
C GLN A 744 35.00 81.03 10.20
N GLU A 745 34.84 81.03 8.87
CA GLU A 745 35.41 82.05 7.98
C GLU A 745 35.01 83.47 8.41
N THR A 746 33.72 83.71 8.74
CA THR A 746 33.30 85.04 9.23
C THR A 746 33.77 85.39 10.65
N VAL A 747 34.17 84.41 11.47
CA VAL A 747 34.77 84.62 12.79
C VAL A 747 36.26 84.95 12.62
N ASP A 748 36.95 84.25 11.72
CA ASP A 748 38.36 84.48 11.41
C ASP A 748 38.53 85.87 10.77
N GLU A 749 37.72 86.25 9.77
CA GLU A 749 37.70 87.62 9.21
C GLU A 749 37.48 88.70 10.29
N LYS A 750 36.59 88.44 11.27
CA LYS A 750 36.32 89.40 12.36
C LYS A 750 37.50 89.48 13.32
N THR A 751 38.17 88.37 13.57
CA THR A 751 39.37 88.30 14.41
C THR A 751 40.52 89.07 13.78
N GLU A 752 40.73 88.92 12.46
CA GLU A 752 41.68 89.73 11.70
C GLU A 752 41.33 91.23 11.74
N ARG A 753 40.06 91.59 11.54
CA ARG A 753 39.60 92.99 11.63
C ARG A 753 39.78 93.58 13.03
N ILE A 754 39.56 92.81 14.10
CA ILE A 754 39.81 93.24 15.48
C ILE A 754 41.31 93.47 15.69
N ALA A 755 42.17 92.51 15.32
CA ALA A 755 43.62 92.68 15.42
C ALA A 755 44.13 93.91 14.66
N CYS A 756 43.61 94.16 13.45
CA CYS A 756 43.91 95.38 12.68
C CYS A 756 43.47 96.66 13.40
N LEU A 757 42.34 96.64 14.12
CA LEU A 757 41.85 97.79 14.89
C LEU A 757 42.67 98.00 16.18
N ASP A 758 43.06 96.93 16.86
CA ASP A 758 43.90 96.98 18.06
C ASP A 758 45.31 97.49 17.75
N ASP A 759 45.93 97.06 16.64
CA ASP A 759 47.19 97.64 16.15
C ASP A 759 47.05 99.13 15.81
N ASN A 760 45.93 99.52 15.21
CA ASN A 760 45.64 100.95 14.96
C ASN A 760 45.46 101.73 16.26
N LEU A 761 44.73 101.19 17.25
CA LEU A 761 44.56 101.80 18.58
C LEU A 761 45.91 101.94 19.30
N ALA A 762 46.71 100.88 19.39
CA ALA A 762 48.03 100.90 20.00
C ALA A 762 48.97 101.90 19.30
N ASN A 763 48.85 102.08 17.99
CA ASN A 763 49.60 103.12 17.27
C ASN A 763 49.06 104.54 17.54
N LYS A 764 47.74 104.73 17.72
CA LYS A 764 47.19 106.01 18.20
C LYS A 764 47.63 106.31 19.63
N GLU A 765 47.63 105.33 20.53
CA GLU A 765 48.12 105.48 21.90
C GLU A 765 49.59 105.90 21.94
N LYS A 766 50.46 105.28 21.13
CA LYS A 766 51.86 105.71 20.96
C LYS A 766 51.95 107.18 20.50
N THR A 767 51.12 107.61 19.55
CA THR A 767 51.11 109.03 19.14
C THR A 767 50.59 109.96 20.25
N ILE A 768 49.61 109.51 21.05
CA ILE A 768 49.09 110.29 22.20
C ILE A 768 50.12 110.40 23.32
N THR A 769 50.88 109.34 23.62
CA THR A 769 51.95 109.41 24.63
C THR A 769 53.11 110.29 24.16
N HIS A 770 53.47 110.24 22.87
CA HIS A 770 54.46 111.16 22.30
C HIS A 770 53.98 112.62 22.35
N LEU A 771 52.73 112.91 21.96
CA LEU A 771 52.17 114.26 22.04
C LEU A 771 52.09 114.77 23.49
N ARG A 772 51.77 113.92 24.46
CA ARG A 772 51.80 114.25 25.89
C ARG A 772 53.22 114.60 26.38
N LEU A 773 54.24 113.87 25.91
CA LEU A 773 55.65 114.20 26.19
C LEU A 773 56.01 115.58 25.62
N THR A 774 55.72 115.83 24.33
CA THR A 774 56.03 117.14 23.70
C THR A 774 55.25 118.29 24.33
N LEU A 775 54.02 118.06 24.81
CA LEU A 775 53.27 119.06 25.57
C LEU A 775 53.95 119.36 26.91
N SER A 776 54.40 118.34 27.65
CA SER A 776 55.12 118.54 28.92
C SER A 776 56.48 119.24 28.73
N GLU A 777 57.18 118.96 27.63
CA GLU A 777 58.40 119.70 27.22
C GLU A 777 58.10 121.17 26.90
N LEU A 778 57.00 121.46 26.21
CA LEU A 778 56.54 122.82 25.92
C LEU A 778 56.04 123.57 27.17
N GLU A 779 55.37 122.89 28.10
CA GLU A 779 54.97 123.42 29.41
C GLU A 779 56.20 123.79 30.24
N SER A 780 57.17 122.87 30.35
CA SER A 780 58.46 123.13 31.03
C SER A 780 59.24 124.29 30.41
N SER A 781 59.29 124.37 29.07
CA SER A 781 59.89 125.50 28.35
C SER A 781 59.14 126.81 28.62
N THR A 782 57.81 126.77 28.67
CA THR A 782 56.97 127.92 28.99
C THR A 782 57.18 128.40 30.42
N ASP A 783 57.34 127.49 31.39
CA ASP A 783 57.62 127.84 32.79
C ASP A 783 59.05 128.40 32.97
N GLN A 784 60.05 127.85 32.29
CA GLN A 784 61.39 128.46 32.21
C GLN A 784 61.33 129.89 31.64
N MET A 785 60.50 130.13 30.62
CA MET A 785 60.29 131.46 30.05
C MET A 785 59.52 132.40 31.01
N LYS A 786 58.57 131.91 31.81
CA LYS A 786 57.92 132.68 32.89
C LYS A 786 58.92 133.06 33.99
N ASP A 787 59.79 132.13 34.41
CA ASP A 787 60.81 132.41 35.42
C ASP A 787 61.81 133.45 34.91
N MET A 788 62.26 133.32 33.67
CA MET A 788 63.09 134.33 32.99
C MET A 788 62.40 135.69 32.90
N LEU A 789 61.11 135.74 32.56
CA LEU A 789 60.31 136.98 32.58
C LEU A 789 60.27 137.58 33.99
N SER A 790 59.96 136.78 35.01
CA SER A 790 59.90 137.23 36.41
C SER A 790 61.24 137.78 36.92
N ASN A 791 62.37 137.24 36.41
CA ASN A 791 63.70 137.76 36.69
C ASN A 791 63.94 139.11 36.01
N ARG A 792 63.44 139.31 34.79
CA ARG A 792 63.46 140.63 34.13
C ARG A 792 62.51 141.62 34.83
N ASP A 793 61.35 141.21 35.31
CA ASP A 793 60.46 142.09 36.09
C ASP A 793 61.08 142.50 37.43
N ARG A 794 61.81 141.60 38.10
CA ARG A 794 62.62 141.90 39.30
C ARG A 794 63.75 142.88 38.99
N GLU A 795 64.44 142.69 37.87
CA GLU A 795 65.51 143.57 37.38
C GLU A 795 64.98 144.97 37.02
N ILE A 796 63.90 145.05 36.24
CA ILE A 796 63.18 146.29 35.92
C ILE A 796 62.69 147.00 37.18
N SER A 797 62.17 146.27 38.17
CA SER A 797 61.77 146.82 39.47
C SER A 797 62.96 147.35 40.29
N SER A 798 64.13 146.72 40.17
CA SER A 798 65.38 147.19 40.79
C SER A 798 65.88 148.47 40.12
N LEU A 799 65.86 148.51 38.78
CA LEU A 799 66.25 149.68 37.98
C LEU A 799 65.31 150.87 38.21
N HIS A 800 64.00 150.65 38.37
CA HIS A 800 63.06 151.69 38.79
C HIS A 800 63.40 152.25 40.17
N ARG A 801 63.65 151.39 41.18
CA ARG A 801 64.05 151.86 42.52
C ARG A 801 65.36 152.64 42.50
N GLN A 802 66.34 152.24 41.68
CA GLN A 802 67.58 152.97 41.49
C GLN A 802 67.33 154.36 40.85
N LEU A 803 66.48 154.42 39.83
CA LEU A 803 66.05 155.66 39.19
C LEU A 803 65.31 156.58 40.18
N ASP A 804 64.42 156.03 41.01
CA ASP A 804 63.70 156.77 42.06
C ASP A 804 64.69 157.34 43.10
N THR A 805 65.68 156.56 43.55
CA THR A 805 66.72 157.08 44.46
C THR A 805 67.53 158.20 43.83
N SER A 806 67.94 158.08 42.56
CA SER A 806 68.66 159.16 41.87
C SER A 806 67.79 160.40 41.60
N GLN A 807 66.46 160.25 41.46
CA GLN A 807 65.53 161.38 41.43
C GLN A 807 65.44 162.08 42.79
N VAL A 808 65.42 161.33 43.89
CA VAL A 808 65.45 161.89 45.25
C VAL A 808 66.77 162.62 45.52
N GLU A 809 67.90 162.04 45.13
CA GLU A 809 69.23 162.68 45.20
C GLU A 809 69.30 163.96 44.36
N LEU A 810 68.72 163.98 43.15
CA LEU A 810 68.58 165.17 42.32
C LEU A 810 67.71 166.25 42.98
N ALA A 811 66.63 165.87 43.67
CA ALA A 811 65.78 166.79 44.42
C ALA A 811 66.45 167.33 45.69
N GLU A 812 67.27 166.52 46.37
CA GLU A 812 68.12 166.93 47.49
C GLU A 812 69.18 167.94 47.02
N MET A 813 69.91 167.61 45.95
CA MET A 813 70.87 168.52 45.29
C MET A 813 70.20 169.81 44.79
N GLY A 814 68.96 169.73 44.29
CA GLY A 814 68.14 170.88 43.92
C GLY A 814 67.83 171.79 45.11
N ARG A 815 67.48 171.23 46.27
CA ARG A 815 67.29 171.98 47.52
C ARG A 815 68.60 172.60 48.04
N VAL A 816 69.71 171.87 47.99
CA VAL A 816 71.05 172.41 48.34
C VAL A 816 71.42 173.58 47.42
N LYS A 817 71.18 173.47 46.12
CA LYS A 817 71.38 174.55 45.14
C LYS A 817 70.50 175.78 45.45
N GLU A 818 69.24 175.59 45.85
CA GLU A 818 68.40 176.70 46.30
C GLU A 818 68.93 177.39 47.55
N MET A 819 69.43 176.63 48.55
CA MET A 819 70.02 177.21 49.75
C MET A 819 71.25 178.05 49.40
N ALA A 820 72.16 177.50 48.58
CA ALA A 820 73.34 178.22 48.11
C ALA A 820 72.98 179.47 47.29
N LEU A 821 71.90 179.45 46.50
CA LEU A 821 71.41 180.63 45.77
C LEU A 821 70.78 181.68 46.70
N LYS A 822 70.09 181.27 47.77
CA LYS A 822 69.56 182.18 48.80
C LYS A 822 70.69 182.83 49.60
N GLU A 823 71.73 182.07 49.93
CA GLU A 823 72.93 182.56 50.60
C GLU A 823 73.76 183.50 49.71
N ASN A 824 73.93 183.18 48.42
CA ASN A 824 74.59 184.04 47.44
C ASN A 824 73.84 185.38 47.27
N ARG A 825 72.50 185.37 47.21
CA ARG A 825 71.69 186.61 47.25
C ARG A 825 71.92 187.42 48.52
N ARG A 826 72.00 186.77 49.68
CA ARG A 826 72.28 187.45 50.96
C ARG A 826 73.64 188.16 50.93
N LEU A 827 74.67 187.49 50.41
CA LEU A 827 76.00 188.08 50.20
C LEU A 827 76.00 189.21 49.15
N GLN A 828 75.11 189.17 48.16
CA GLN A 828 74.89 190.28 47.22
C GLN A 828 74.20 191.48 47.89
N ASP A 829 73.20 191.24 48.76
CA ASP A 829 72.53 192.28 49.54
C ASP A 829 73.51 192.94 50.54
N ASP A 830 74.36 192.15 51.20
CA ASP A 830 75.42 192.62 52.11
C ASP A 830 76.50 193.45 51.34
N LEU A 831 76.84 193.06 50.11
CA LEU A 831 77.67 193.88 49.21
C LEU A 831 76.96 195.19 48.82
N ALA A 832 75.65 195.14 48.61
CA ALA A 832 74.84 196.31 48.24
C ALA A 832 74.53 197.25 49.42
N THR A 833 74.74 196.86 50.68
CA THR A 833 74.83 197.80 51.82
C THR A 833 76.23 198.39 51.96
N MET A 834 77.29 197.57 51.89
CA MET A 834 78.68 198.05 51.91
C MET A 834 78.95 199.11 50.81
N ALA A 835 78.36 198.96 49.63
CA ALA A 835 78.44 199.91 48.52
C ALA A 835 77.62 201.19 48.70
N ARG A 836 76.88 201.38 49.81
CA ARG A 836 76.11 202.59 50.14
C ARG A 836 76.69 203.39 51.32
N GLU A 837 77.70 202.87 52.01
CA GLU A 837 78.38 203.56 53.13
C GLU A 837 79.66 204.29 52.71
N ASN A 838 80.08 204.16 51.44
CA ASN A 838 81.12 204.99 50.82
C ASN A 838 80.50 205.88 49.74
N GLN A 839 80.94 207.15 49.71
CA GLN A 839 80.36 208.26 48.93
C GLN A 839 80.88 208.32 47.49
#